data_AF-A0A8J4WFH8-F1
#
_entry.id   AF-A0A8J4WFH8-F1
#
_cell.length_a   1.000
_cell.length_b   1.000
_cell.length_c   1.000
_cell.angle_alpha   90.00
_cell.angle_beta   90.00
_cell.angle_gamma   90.00
#
_symmetry.space_group_name_H-M   'P 1'
#
loop_
_entity.id
_entity.type
_entity.pdbx_description
1 polymer ?
#
loop_
_entity_poly.entity_id
_entity_poly.type
_entity_poly.pdbx_seq_one_letter_code
_entity_poly.pdbx_strand_id
1 'polypeptide(L)'
;MKLLSSSHKVDFKNCQSPSVGDFNDIDVMPLSTYQQSRDAMSSALEGEPGQQLYNTEVYGSLRKGDVVKFFSVDCLGLVAATFSSTFSIECISGILRPMLSVHFGLTTAELAAAQRLTQMPLVLSFFFGLLSDCYPIMGLRRKGYMLAGLTLTVLSVFVIAGLDAYVDSLRADNPSDGLAAVIIAFTALASTGDAISYVCIHTRVIELSQREPLGLRGSIQASYLIFRCIVYIITDACVYAVKSAGDDSSAAYPTALVVFGVVIALPIPLIVKFWEEKCYSLSTPVKVRGQILWRIMQQKAVWSILLFMCFFTLFMGITFSGPSAVITMWAGANGDNEFLTQIIHYGVILLTIVAWRYYFMNRPWRQFYAAGPILLIVPQLIVASCVSMDELRDRYFYHAMTVFTSISTAIGWLGSMTPLTEITHEGSEGAMVGLMLSLNILVNIFDQTNSVGLFEGSTFYSAAAVAADTSKARMDVLGALLLNYGINALALIGLIFLPRQKLDTQQLRSYGGYTKGASAAIVTFAVVMFLYSLVIAAMTFIPGASCSRIAGGSGFDDIGPGQQLYNAEIYGSLRKGGAVKFFSLYCLGLVAATFSSTFAIECLNNVIQPMLAKNVGLSPAELAASQRLTMVPLLLSFFFGLLSDCYPIMGLRRKFYLVIGLVTTVVSIFFLAGLNAYMESLPAANSNFGLAGLIIASAALASTGNIITYVCIHTRVIELSQREPLGLRGSIQATYLIFRCIVYIITDACVYAVRNSVTAASTPYTTALVVFGIVIAMPLPLILKYWEEKRYSLSTPMKTRGQILWKIMQQKAMWSVLAFMHFFTLFLNIGFSGPSSVISMWAGASGDNQFVIQVMYYGTMMLTILVWRFYFMNRPWRYFYAAAPILLIVSQLFASICISMDLVRDRYFYRVMTLFTSVSAGIGWLGSSIPLTEIIQEGSEGAMVGLTLSLYFLVTMFVQTNSVGLFEGSNFYSTAEVAADTSEARVNVLEALLLNYGINALAFFGLLFLPRQKLDTQQLRSYGGYTKCASTAIATFAAMMFLYSLTISVMTFIPDTSCIRIAGGAGC
;
A
#
# COMPACT_ATOMS: atom_id res chain seq x y z
N MET A 1 -4.25 15.74 49.95
CA MET A 1 -4.89 17.06 49.74
C MET A 1 -6.40 16.84 49.69
N LYS A 2 -7.23 17.81 50.13
CA LYS A 2 -8.67 17.60 50.38
C LYS A 2 -9.49 17.39 49.08
N LEU A 3 -10.52 16.53 49.24
CA LEU A 3 -11.84 16.48 48.60
C LEU A 3 -12.23 17.61 47.62
N LEU A 4 -12.92 17.25 46.53
CA LEU A 4 -14.37 17.47 46.44
C LEU A 4 -15.05 16.57 45.39
N SER A 5 -16.36 16.39 45.54
CA SER A 5 -17.21 15.41 44.86
C SER A 5 -18.29 16.07 43.99
N SER A 6 -18.78 15.36 42.98
CA SER A 6 -20.20 15.41 42.61
C SER A 6 -20.69 14.01 42.23
N SER A 7 -21.98 13.74 42.44
CA SER A 7 -22.55 12.39 42.42
C SER A 7 -23.54 12.19 41.29
N HIS A 8 -23.52 10.99 40.71
CA HIS A 8 -24.74 10.35 40.24
C HIS A 8 -24.76 8.91 40.76
N LYS A 9 -25.76 8.60 41.60
CA LYS A 9 -26.07 7.23 42.01
C LYS A 9 -26.79 6.51 40.88
N VAL A 10 -26.40 5.28 40.60
CA VAL A 10 -27.22 4.27 39.92
C VAL A 10 -27.23 3.05 40.85
N ASP A 11 -28.42 2.55 41.19
CA ASP A 11 -28.58 1.50 42.20
C ASP A 11 -28.11 0.13 41.70
N PHE A 12 -26.98 -0.35 42.24
CA PHE A 12 -26.54 -1.74 42.12
C PHE A 12 -27.14 -2.59 43.25
N LYS A 13 -28.37 -3.08 43.08
CA LYS A 13 -29.03 -3.95 44.08
C LYS A 13 -29.19 -5.43 43.71
N ASN A 14 -28.98 -5.81 42.44
CA ASN A 14 -29.24 -7.18 41.94
C ASN A 14 -27.96 -7.92 41.49
N CYS A 15 -26.88 -7.85 42.27
CA CYS A 15 -25.70 -8.71 42.10
C CYS A 15 -25.35 -9.39 43.41
N GLN A 16 -26.17 -10.37 43.81
CA GLN A 16 -25.76 -11.33 44.83
C GLN A 16 -24.73 -12.29 44.22
N SER A 17 -23.63 -12.52 44.94
CA SER A 17 -22.77 -13.67 44.68
C SER A 17 -23.41 -14.91 45.29
N PRO A 18 -23.33 -16.10 44.64
CA PRO A 18 -23.78 -17.33 45.27
C PRO A 18 -22.92 -17.60 46.51
N SER A 19 -23.58 -18.00 47.59
CA SER A 19 -22.90 -18.39 48.82
C SER A 19 -22.35 -19.82 48.71
N VAL A 20 -21.45 -20.21 49.61
CA VAL A 20 -20.77 -21.51 49.58
C VAL A 20 -21.72 -22.70 49.93
N GLY A 21 -23.02 -22.45 50.10
CA GLY A 21 -24.03 -23.45 50.46
C GLY A 21 -24.67 -24.23 49.30
N ASP A 22 -24.68 -23.70 48.06
CA ASP A 22 -25.51 -24.21 46.95
C ASP A 22 -24.99 -25.52 46.29
N PHE A 23 -24.28 -26.37 47.03
CA PHE A 23 -23.62 -27.57 46.51
C PHE A 23 -24.33 -28.90 46.85
N ASN A 24 -25.45 -28.90 47.57
CA ASN A 24 -25.99 -30.11 48.22
C ASN A 24 -27.45 -30.51 47.90
N ASP A 25 -28.19 -29.79 47.06
CA ASP A 25 -29.57 -30.19 46.72
C ASP A 25 -29.62 -31.00 45.41
N ILE A 26 -29.80 -32.32 45.56
CA ILE A 26 -30.11 -33.26 44.48
C ILE A 26 -31.63 -33.41 44.40
N ASP A 27 -32.28 -32.61 43.55
CA ASP A 27 -33.68 -32.85 43.19
C ASP A 27 -33.79 -33.93 42.10
N VAL A 28 -34.60 -34.95 42.38
CA VAL A 28 -34.71 -36.18 41.58
C VAL A 28 -35.72 -36.01 40.45
N MET A 29 -35.27 -36.14 39.19
CA MET A 29 -36.16 -36.18 38.03
C MET A 29 -36.92 -37.52 37.89
N PRO A 30 -38.12 -37.56 37.27
CA PRO A 30 -38.91 -38.79 37.12
C PRO A 30 -38.26 -39.80 36.17
N LEU A 31 -38.26 -41.10 36.54
CA LEU A 31 -37.60 -42.18 35.78
C LEU A 31 -38.08 -42.33 34.32
N SER A 32 -39.31 -41.96 34.00
CA SER A 32 -39.91 -42.19 32.66
C SER A 32 -39.16 -41.51 31.51
N THR A 33 -38.65 -40.29 31.74
CA THR A 33 -37.92 -39.51 30.71
C THR A 33 -36.50 -40.04 30.51
N TYR A 34 -35.94 -40.71 31.52
CA TYR A 34 -34.60 -41.32 31.47
C TYR A 34 -34.60 -42.62 30.65
N GLN A 35 -35.69 -43.40 30.69
CA GLN A 35 -35.84 -44.61 29.88
C GLN A 35 -35.86 -44.27 28.38
N GLN A 36 -36.72 -43.33 27.97
CA GLN A 36 -36.97 -43.02 26.56
C GLN A 36 -35.77 -42.36 25.86
N SER A 37 -34.94 -41.64 26.61
CA SER A 37 -33.66 -41.10 26.12
C SER A 37 -32.57 -42.15 26.05
N ARG A 38 -32.59 -43.16 26.94
CA ARG A 38 -31.67 -44.30 26.92
C ARG A 38 -31.93 -45.27 25.76
N ASP A 39 -33.19 -45.47 25.37
CA ASP A 39 -33.57 -46.35 24.25
C ASP A 39 -33.26 -45.72 22.87
N ALA A 40 -33.34 -44.37 22.77
CA ALA A 40 -32.84 -43.63 21.62
C ALA A 40 -31.29 -43.61 21.54
N MET A 41 -30.61 -43.84 22.67
CA MET A 41 -29.15 -43.89 22.74
C MET A 41 -28.61 -45.31 22.51
N SER A 42 -29.31 -46.36 22.93
CA SER A 42 -28.94 -47.76 22.67
C SER A 42 -29.10 -48.14 21.20
N SER A 43 -30.19 -47.73 20.55
CA SER A 43 -30.43 -47.98 19.12
C SER A 43 -29.43 -47.30 18.17
N ALA A 44 -28.66 -46.32 18.65
CA ALA A 44 -27.54 -45.71 17.92
C ALA A 44 -26.16 -46.38 18.20
N LEU A 45 -26.10 -47.33 19.14
CA LEU A 45 -24.89 -48.03 19.59
C LEU A 45 -24.83 -49.50 19.12
N GLU A 46 -25.89 -50.04 18.52
CA GLU A 46 -25.91 -51.41 17.97
C GLU A 46 -25.23 -51.48 16.59
N GLY A 47 -23.91 -51.30 16.59
CA GLY A 47 -23.05 -51.37 15.41
C GLY A 47 -21.57 -51.37 15.78
N GLU A 48 -21.00 -52.58 15.88
CA GLU A 48 -19.59 -52.91 16.22
C GLU A 48 -19.18 -52.86 17.72
N PRO A 49 -18.53 -53.93 18.23
CA PRO A 49 -18.16 -54.03 19.64
C PRO A 49 -16.88 -53.22 19.96
N GLY A 50 -17.07 -51.98 20.41
CA GLY A 50 -15.97 -51.13 20.91
C GLY A 50 -16.37 -49.81 21.58
N GLN A 51 -17.64 -49.41 21.56
CA GLN A 51 -18.09 -48.08 21.99
C GLN A 51 -18.42 -47.97 23.49
N GLN A 52 -17.45 -48.31 24.36
CA GLN A 52 -17.50 -47.92 25.78
C GLN A 52 -16.39 -46.87 26.07
N LEU A 53 -16.69 -45.89 26.92
CA LEU A 53 -15.86 -44.72 27.30
C LEU A 53 -15.69 -43.55 26.29
N TYR A 54 -16.76 -42.82 25.98
CA TYR A 54 -16.63 -41.38 25.68
C TYR A 54 -17.79 -40.58 26.28
N ASN A 55 -17.52 -39.84 27.36
CA ASN A 55 -18.53 -38.99 28.00
C ASN A 55 -18.60 -37.61 27.27
N THR A 56 -19.67 -37.42 26.49
CA THR A 56 -19.90 -36.19 25.69
C THR A 56 -20.19 -34.94 26.52
N GLU A 57 -20.58 -35.07 27.79
CA GLU A 57 -20.77 -33.94 28.72
C GLU A 57 -19.45 -33.45 29.33
N VAL A 58 -18.48 -34.36 29.50
CA VAL A 58 -17.18 -34.07 30.15
C VAL A 58 -16.10 -33.74 29.11
N TYR A 59 -16.12 -34.38 27.94
CA TYR A 59 -15.08 -34.25 26.91
C TYR A 59 -15.58 -33.71 25.56
N GLY A 60 -16.91 -33.70 25.35
CA GLY A 60 -17.54 -33.24 24.11
C GLY A 60 -17.86 -31.75 24.08
N SER A 61 -18.66 -31.35 23.10
CA SER A 61 -19.07 -29.96 22.83
C SER A 61 -20.49 -29.63 23.34
N LEU A 62 -21.11 -30.53 24.11
CA LEU A 62 -22.47 -30.36 24.63
C LEU A 62 -22.51 -29.35 25.79
N ARG A 63 -23.37 -28.34 25.70
CA ARG A 63 -23.57 -27.33 26.75
C ARG A 63 -24.78 -27.64 27.64
N LYS A 64 -24.72 -27.13 28.88
CA LYS A 64 -25.85 -27.16 29.82
C LYS A 64 -27.01 -26.28 29.34
N GLY A 65 -28.24 -26.77 29.50
CA GLY A 65 -29.49 -26.09 29.18
C GLY A 65 -30.27 -26.81 28.07
N ASP A 66 -31.59 -26.63 28.07
CA ASP A 66 -32.49 -27.38 27.19
C ASP A 66 -32.35 -27.03 25.70
N VAL A 67 -32.87 -27.93 24.86
CA VAL A 67 -32.96 -27.77 23.40
C VAL A 67 -33.97 -26.69 23.04
N VAL A 68 -33.52 -25.65 22.35
CA VAL A 68 -34.35 -24.50 21.97
C VAL A 68 -34.76 -24.58 20.49
N LYS A 69 -36.02 -24.25 20.17
CA LYS A 69 -36.52 -24.17 18.80
C LYS A 69 -36.27 -22.77 18.23
N PHE A 70 -35.81 -22.66 16.98
CA PHE A 70 -35.49 -21.36 16.36
C PHE A 70 -36.65 -20.35 16.37
N PHE A 71 -37.89 -20.83 16.24
CA PHE A 71 -39.11 -20.00 16.30
C PHE A 71 -39.79 -20.02 17.69
N SER A 72 -39.05 -20.29 18.79
CA SER A 72 -39.56 -20.07 20.15
C SER A 72 -39.53 -18.59 20.54
N VAL A 73 -40.26 -18.22 21.60
CA VAL A 73 -40.23 -16.87 22.18
C VAL A 73 -38.82 -16.50 22.64
N ASP A 74 -38.09 -17.44 23.23
CA ASP A 74 -36.69 -17.30 23.68
C ASP A 74 -35.71 -17.03 22.52
N CYS A 75 -36.07 -17.41 21.30
CA CYS A 75 -35.30 -17.12 20.08
C CYS A 75 -35.87 -15.94 19.28
N LEU A 76 -36.96 -15.29 19.69
CA LEU A 76 -37.61 -14.24 18.91
C LEU A 76 -36.66 -13.05 18.64
N GLY A 77 -35.80 -12.70 19.58
CA GLY A 77 -34.73 -11.71 19.38
C GLY A 77 -33.68 -12.14 18.35
N LEU A 78 -33.39 -13.44 18.25
CA LEU A 78 -32.47 -14.01 17.25
C LEU A 78 -33.10 -14.06 15.85
N VAL A 79 -34.38 -14.37 15.74
CA VAL A 79 -35.15 -14.32 14.49
C VAL A 79 -35.19 -12.87 13.97
N ALA A 80 -35.55 -11.91 14.84
CA ALA A 80 -35.58 -10.48 14.54
C ALA A 80 -34.21 -9.96 14.05
N ALA A 81 -33.12 -10.32 14.73
CA ALA A 81 -31.77 -9.96 14.33
C ALA A 81 -31.35 -10.60 12.99
N THR A 82 -31.69 -11.88 12.79
CA THR A 82 -31.42 -12.60 11.53
C THR A 82 -32.15 -11.95 10.36
N PHE A 83 -33.39 -11.49 10.56
CA PHE A 83 -34.14 -10.74 9.56
C PHE A 83 -33.43 -9.43 9.20
N SER A 84 -33.17 -8.54 10.17
CA SER A 84 -32.52 -7.24 9.89
C SER A 84 -31.18 -7.39 9.17
N SER A 85 -30.34 -8.32 9.63
CA SER A 85 -29.02 -8.57 9.05
C SER A 85 -29.12 -9.10 7.61
N THR A 86 -29.89 -10.19 7.40
CA THR A 86 -30.02 -10.84 6.08
C THR A 86 -30.71 -9.92 5.06
N PHE A 87 -31.70 -9.15 5.49
CA PHE A 87 -32.34 -8.14 4.66
C PHE A 87 -31.36 -7.02 4.28
N SER A 88 -30.54 -6.55 5.23
CA SER A 88 -29.59 -5.45 4.97
C SER A 88 -28.50 -5.82 3.95
N ILE A 89 -27.89 -7.01 4.06
CA ILE A 89 -26.82 -7.42 3.15
C ILE A 89 -27.32 -7.62 1.72
N GLU A 90 -28.54 -8.16 1.55
CA GLU A 90 -29.12 -8.37 0.22
C GLU A 90 -29.61 -7.06 -0.41
N CYS A 91 -30.23 -6.16 0.35
CA CYS A 91 -30.54 -4.80 -0.13
C CYS A 91 -29.27 -4.06 -0.59
N ILE A 92 -28.19 -4.11 0.20
CA ILE A 92 -26.90 -3.50 -0.17
C ILE A 92 -26.36 -4.10 -1.46
N SER A 93 -26.38 -5.43 -1.61
CA SER A 93 -25.90 -6.13 -2.81
C SER A 93 -26.74 -5.81 -4.05
N GLY A 94 -28.08 -5.89 -3.93
CA GLY A 94 -29.02 -5.78 -5.04
C GLY A 94 -29.25 -4.36 -5.58
N ILE A 95 -29.01 -3.33 -4.77
CA ILE A 95 -29.24 -1.91 -5.14
C ILE A 95 -27.94 -1.22 -5.58
N LEU A 96 -26.80 -1.52 -4.93
CA LEU A 96 -25.55 -0.79 -5.17
C LEU A 96 -25.09 -0.83 -6.63
N ARG A 97 -25.14 -2.00 -7.27
CA ARG A 97 -24.73 -2.18 -8.67
C ARG A 97 -25.58 -1.34 -9.64
N PRO A 98 -26.92 -1.51 -9.71
CA PRO A 98 -27.74 -0.74 -10.65
C PRO A 98 -27.64 0.77 -10.37
N MET A 99 -27.71 1.19 -9.10
CA MET A 99 -27.58 2.61 -8.70
C MET A 99 -26.27 3.24 -9.21
N LEU A 100 -25.11 2.59 -8.98
CA LEU A 100 -23.83 3.10 -9.46
C LEU A 100 -23.70 3.10 -10.99
N SER A 101 -24.27 2.09 -11.68
CA SER A 101 -24.26 2.06 -13.15
C SER A 101 -25.14 3.16 -13.77
N VAL A 102 -26.31 3.43 -13.21
CA VAL A 102 -27.27 4.43 -13.72
C VAL A 102 -26.83 5.86 -13.39
N HIS A 103 -26.20 6.09 -12.24
CA HIS A 103 -25.81 7.43 -11.78
C HIS A 103 -24.40 7.86 -12.16
N PHE A 104 -23.47 6.93 -12.40
CA PHE A 104 -22.06 7.24 -12.70
C PHE A 104 -21.50 6.54 -13.95
N GLY A 105 -22.27 5.69 -14.62
CA GLY A 105 -21.84 5.02 -15.86
C GLY A 105 -20.66 4.03 -15.68
N LEU A 106 -20.43 3.55 -14.45
CA LEU A 106 -19.27 2.69 -14.14
C LEU A 106 -19.24 1.42 -14.97
N THR A 107 -18.03 1.02 -15.39
CA THR A 107 -17.79 -0.22 -16.12
C THR A 107 -18.04 -1.46 -15.27
N THR A 108 -18.19 -2.64 -15.91
CA THR A 108 -18.39 -3.93 -15.24
C THR A 108 -17.26 -4.27 -14.24
N ALA A 109 -16.01 -3.91 -14.57
CA ALA A 109 -14.86 -4.10 -13.71
C ALA A 109 -14.88 -3.16 -12.48
N GLU A 110 -15.26 -1.90 -12.66
CA GLU A 110 -15.40 -0.91 -11.57
C GLU A 110 -16.57 -1.26 -10.64
N LEU A 111 -17.69 -1.72 -11.18
CA LEU A 111 -18.84 -2.23 -10.40
C LEU A 111 -18.46 -3.47 -9.58
N ALA A 112 -17.68 -4.39 -10.16
CA ALA A 112 -17.14 -5.53 -9.43
C ALA A 112 -16.17 -5.10 -8.32
N ALA A 113 -15.29 -4.12 -8.60
CA ALA A 113 -14.38 -3.56 -7.60
C ALA A 113 -15.13 -2.85 -6.45
N ALA A 114 -16.21 -2.11 -6.77
CA ALA A 114 -17.08 -1.48 -5.78
C ALA A 114 -17.72 -2.52 -4.85
N GLN A 115 -18.29 -3.60 -5.40
CA GLN A 115 -18.85 -4.68 -4.57
C GLN A 115 -17.78 -5.35 -3.69
N ARG A 116 -16.60 -5.68 -4.23
CA ARG A 116 -15.48 -6.23 -3.43
C ARG A 116 -15.13 -5.30 -2.28
N LEU A 117 -15.03 -3.99 -2.53
CA LEU A 117 -14.71 -2.99 -1.51
C LEU A 117 -15.79 -2.88 -0.42
N THR A 118 -17.07 -3.03 -0.78
CA THR A 118 -18.15 -3.11 0.22
C THR A 118 -18.16 -4.40 1.02
N GLN A 119 -17.61 -5.51 0.48
CA GLN A 119 -17.48 -6.79 1.21
C GLN A 119 -16.21 -6.90 2.08
N MET A 120 -15.17 -6.06 1.83
CA MET A 120 -13.94 -6.03 2.62
C MET A 120 -14.14 -5.94 4.14
N PRO A 121 -15.11 -5.18 4.71
CA PRO A 121 -15.34 -5.12 6.14
C PRO A 121 -15.64 -6.48 6.78
N LEU A 122 -16.32 -7.39 6.08
CA LEU A 122 -16.61 -8.71 6.63
C LEU A 122 -15.35 -9.57 6.81
N VAL A 123 -14.23 -9.25 6.13
CA VAL A 123 -12.92 -9.87 6.41
C VAL A 123 -12.46 -9.60 7.85
N LEU A 124 -12.93 -8.52 8.48
CA LEU A 124 -12.61 -8.18 9.87
C LEU A 124 -13.48 -8.93 10.91
N SER A 125 -14.35 -9.84 10.47
CA SER A 125 -15.24 -10.65 11.33
C SER A 125 -14.51 -11.33 12.49
N PHE A 126 -13.29 -11.81 12.28
CA PHE A 126 -12.41 -12.32 13.34
C PHE A 126 -12.23 -11.33 14.49
N PHE A 127 -11.95 -10.05 14.17
CA PHE A 127 -11.73 -9.02 15.18
C PHE A 127 -13.03 -8.62 15.88
N PHE A 128 -14.16 -8.55 15.15
CA PHE A 128 -15.46 -8.29 15.78
C PHE A 128 -15.85 -9.40 16.77
N GLY A 129 -15.65 -10.66 16.36
CA GLY A 129 -15.86 -11.82 17.22
C GLY A 129 -14.93 -11.86 18.43
N LEU A 130 -13.64 -11.58 18.24
CA LEU A 130 -12.65 -11.53 19.32
C LEU A 130 -12.93 -10.37 20.30
N LEU A 131 -13.32 -9.19 19.81
CA LEU A 131 -13.72 -8.06 20.65
C LEU A 131 -14.96 -8.42 21.49
N SER A 132 -15.96 -9.01 20.86
CA SER A 132 -17.18 -9.50 21.51
C SER A 132 -16.92 -10.59 22.57
N ASP A 133 -15.92 -11.45 22.38
CA ASP A 133 -15.47 -12.42 23.39
C ASP A 133 -14.71 -11.77 24.58
N CYS A 134 -14.01 -10.65 24.32
CA CYS A 134 -13.10 -10.00 25.26
C CYS A 134 -13.78 -8.92 26.13
N TYR A 135 -14.55 -8.02 25.50
CA TYR A 135 -15.03 -6.76 26.08
C TYR A 135 -16.57 -6.69 26.05
N PRO A 136 -17.28 -7.26 27.03
CA PRO A 136 -18.74 -7.15 27.08
C PRO A 136 -19.19 -5.68 27.22
N ILE A 137 -19.99 -5.19 26.26
CA ILE A 137 -20.57 -3.85 26.29
C ILE A 137 -21.74 -3.86 27.29
N MET A 138 -21.67 -3.03 28.33
CA MET A 138 -22.65 -3.01 29.43
C MET A 138 -22.86 -4.40 30.09
N GLY A 139 -21.82 -5.25 30.10
CA GLY A 139 -21.90 -6.63 30.61
C GLY A 139 -22.46 -7.66 29.63
N LEU A 140 -22.90 -7.26 28.43
CA LEU A 140 -23.43 -8.13 27.38
C LEU A 140 -22.35 -8.37 26.31
N ARG A 141 -22.06 -9.63 25.98
CA ARG A 141 -21.03 -9.99 24.98
C ARG A 141 -21.51 -9.82 23.54
N ARG A 142 -22.72 -10.26 23.22
CA ARG A 142 -23.26 -10.25 21.84
C ARG A 142 -24.23 -9.10 21.62
N LYS A 143 -25.22 -8.93 22.50
CA LYS A 143 -26.34 -7.98 22.35
C LYS A 143 -25.88 -6.54 22.08
N GLY A 144 -24.90 -6.04 22.83
CA GLY A 144 -24.38 -4.68 22.68
C GLY A 144 -23.70 -4.43 21.32
N TYR A 145 -22.87 -5.37 20.85
CA TYR A 145 -22.20 -5.28 19.55
C TYR A 145 -23.20 -5.38 18.40
N MET A 146 -24.13 -6.33 18.46
CA MET A 146 -25.17 -6.50 17.46
C MET A 146 -26.07 -5.27 17.30
N LEU A 147 -26.47 -4.64 18.41
CA LEU A 147 -27.24 -3.40 18.37
C LEU A 147 -26.43 -2.23 17.80
N ALA A 148 -25.14 -2.11 18.15
CA ALA A 148 -24.26 -1.09 17.58
C ALA A 148 -23.99 -1.31 16.08
N GLY A 149 -23.93 -2.56 15.62
CA GLY A 149 -23.82 -2.91 14.20
C GLY A 149 -25.08 -2.54 13.42
N LEU A 150 -26.27 -2.89 13.94
CA LEU A 150 -27.54 -2.55 13.30
C LEU A 150 -27.78 -1.05 13.24
N THR A 151 -27.47 -0.28 14.29
CA THR A 151 -27.61 1.18 14.25
C THR A 151 -26.63 1.83 13.27
N LEU A 152 -25.38 1.36 13.19
CA LEU A 152 -24.42 1.81 12.17
C LEU A 152 -24.92 1.51 10.74
N THR A 153 -25.53 0.35 10.53
CA THR A 153 -26.12 -0.06 9.24
C THR A 153 -27.26 0.87 8.85
N VAL A 154 -28.25 1.05 9.72
CA VAL A 154 -29.43 1.90 9.51
C VAL A 154 -29.03 3.35 9.23
N LEU A 155 -28.13 3.92 10.03
CA LEU A 155 -27.65 5.29 9.84
C LEU A 155 -26.91 5.45 8.50
N SER A 156 -26.08 4.48 8.13
CA SER A 156 -25.35 4.50 6.85
C SER A 156 -26.30 4.40 5.66
N VAL A 157 -27.32 3.54 5.70
CA VAL A 157 -28.35 3.42 4.65
C VAL A 157 -29.14 4.72 4.47
N PHE A 158 -29.53 5.40 5.56
CA PHE A 158 -30.18 6.71 5.45
C PHE A 158 -29.26 7.81 4.86
N VAL A 159 -27.96 7.77 5.14
CA VAL A 159 -27.00 8.69 4.52
C VAL A 159 -26.83 8.39 3.03
N ILE A 160 -26.76 7.11 2.63
CA ILE A 160 -26.70 6.73 1.21
C ILE A 160 -27.96 7.21 0.48
N ALA A 161 -29.15 7.03 1.07
CA ALA A 161 -30.40 7.54 0.49
C ALA A 161 -30.38 9.07 0.27
N GLY A 162 -29.87 9.83 1.25
CA GLY A 162 -29.73 11.28 1.13
C GLY A 162 -28.70 11.72 0.08
N LEU A 163 -27.60 10.98 -0.05
CA LEU A 163 -26.58 11.21 -1.09
C LEU A 163 -27.11 10.89 -2.49
N ASP A 164 -27.86 9.80 -2.65
CA ASP A 164 -28.44 9.40 -3.93
C ASP A 164 -29.52 10.40 -4.39
N ALA A 165 -30.38 10.87 -3.47
CA ALA A 165 -31.32 11.96 -3.74
C ALA A 165 -30.62 13.27 -4.16
N TYR A 166 -29.42 13.54 -3.63
CA TYR A 166 -28.62 14.69 -4.02
C TYR A 166 -28.01 14.51 -5.42
N VAL A 167 -27.53 13.31 -5.77
CA VAL A 167 -27.08 12.97 -7.14
C VAL A 167 -28.22 13.12 -8.14
N ASP A 168 -29.42 12.63 -7.80
CA ASP A 168 -30.63 12.81 -8.60
C ASP A 168 -30.91 14.29 -8.91
N SER A 169 -30.72 15.18 -7.93
CA SER A 169 -30.93 16.63 -8.07
C SER A 169 -29.88 17.34 -8.94
N LEU A 170 -28.72 16.72 -9.16
CA LEU A 170 -27.60 17.31 -9.91
C LEU A 170 -27.62 16.99 -11.42
N ARG A 171 -28.58 16.19 -11.93
CA ARG A 171 -28.58 15.59 -13.28
C ARG A 171 -28.38 16.51 -14.51
N ALA A 172 -28.35 17.83 -14.34
CA ALA A 172 -27.97 18.79 -15.40
C ALA A 172 -26.45 19.00 -15.53
N ASP A 173 -25.68 18.78 -14.45
CA ASP A 173 -24.21 18.88 -14.39
C ASP A 173 -23.62 17.50 -14.04
N ASN A 174 -22.72 16.98 -14.87
CA ASN A 174 -22.16 15.62 -14.71
C ASN A 174 -21.66 15.36 -13.26
N PRO A 175 -22.18 14.34 -12.55
CA PRO A 175 -21.87 14.12 -11.15
C PRO A 175 -20.41 13.68 -10.97
N SER A 176 -19.69 14.32 -10.04
CA SER A 176 -18.25 14.11 -9.86
C SER A 176 -17.90 12.73 -9.30
N ASP A 177 -16.80 12.13 -9.78
CA ASP A 177 -16.23 10.85 -9.30
C ASP A 177 -16.05 10.77 -7.77
N GLY A 178 -15.78 11.92 -7.13
CA GLY A 178 -15.65 12.02 -5.67
C GLY A 178 -16.93 11.64 -4.92
N LEU A 179 -18.11 11.84 -5.52
CA LEU A 179 -19.40 11.52 -4.92
C LEU A 179 -19.67 10.00 -4.96
N ALA A 180 -19.33 9.34 -6.08
CA ALA A 180 -19.34 7.87 -6.17
C ALA A 180 -18.46 7.23 -5.09
N ALA A 181 -17.25 7.77 -4.88
CA ALA A 181 -16.34 7.29 -3.84
C ALA A 181 -16.92 7.44 -2.41
N VAL A 182 -17.67 8.52 -2.14
CA VAL A 182 -18.37 8.73 -0.86
C VAL A 182 -19.52 7.73 -0.67
N ILE A 183 -20.32 7.48 -1.71
CA ILE A 183 -21.40 6.48 -1.67
C ILE A 183 -20.84 5.08 -1.40
N ILE A 184 -19.77 4.68 -2.08
CA ILE A 184 -19.09 3.39 -1.85
C ILE A 184 -18.53 3.31 -0.42
N ALA A 185 -17.95 4.40 0.11
CA ALA A 185 -17.45 4.45 1.49
C ALA A 185 -18.56 4.30 2.55
N PHE A 186 -19.71 4.97 2.38
CA PHE A 186 -20.86 4.77 3.26
C PHE A 186 -21.48 3.37 3.12
N THR A 187 -21.44 2.78 1.93
CA THR A 187 -21.90 1.39 1.73
C THR A 187 -20.98 0.39 2.43
N ALA A 188 -19.66 0.64 2.44
CA ALA A 188 -18.72 -0.14 3.26
C ALA A 188 -18.94 0.07 4.77
N LEU A 189 -19.33 1.28 5.22
CA LEU A 189 -19.74 1.50 6.62
C LEU A 189 -21.03 0.74 6.98
N ALA A 190 -22.02 0.73 6.08
CA ALA A 190 -23.25 -0.06 6.27
C ALA A 190 -22.92 -1.56 6.41
N SER A 191 -22.11 -2.09 5.49
CA SER A 191 -21.66 -3.48 5.53
C SER A 191 -20.77 -3.80 6.75
N THR A 192 -20.02 -2.83 7.27
CA THR A 192 -19.28 -2.98 8.55
C THR A 192 -20.25 -3.19 9.72
N GLY A 193 -21.35 -2.44 9.74
CA GLY A 193 -22.40 -2.58 10.74
C GLY A 193 -23.05 -3.96 10.69
N ASP A 194 -23.44 -4.41 9.51
CA ASP A 194 -24.03 -5.73 9.33
C ASP A 194 -23.05 -6.85 9.68
N ALA A 195 -21.77 -6.75 9.29
CA ALA A 195 -20.74 -7.74 9.64
C ALA A 195 -20.64 -8.00 11.15
N ILE A 196 -20.70 -6.93 11.96
CA ILE A 196 -20.68 -7.03 13.43
C ILE A 196 -21.94 -7.77 13.93
N SER A 197 -23.10 -7.43 13.40
CA SER A 197 -24.39 -8.05 13.74
C SER A 197 -24.44 -9.51 13.34
N TYR A 198 -24.04 -9.82 12.10
CA TYR A 198 -23.98 -11.16 11.55
C TYR A 198 -23.06 -12.09 12.36
N VAL A 199 -21.86 -11.64 12.74
CA VAL A 199 -20.96 -12.42 13.62
C VAL A 199 -21.65 -12.74 14.94
N CYS A 200 -22.35 -11.78 15.57
CA CYS A 200 -23.06 -12.00 16.83
C CYS A 200 -24.22 -13.01 16.69
N ILE A 201 -25.01 -12.88 15.63
CA ILE A 201 -26.12 -13.79 15.28
C ILE A 201 -25.60 -15.21 15.05
N HIS A 202 -24.61 -15.36 14.18
CA HIS A 202 -24.05 -16.66 13.78
C HIS A 202 -23.37 -17.36 14.96
N THR A 203 -22.69 -16.59 15.83
CA THR A 203 -22.14 -17.09 17.09
C THR A 203 -23.23 -17.61 18.01
N ARG A 204 -24.35 -16.88 18.15
CA ARG A 204 -25.48 -17.31 18.98
C ARG A 204 -26.17 -18.57 18.45
N VAL A 205 -26.30 -18.72 17.14
CA VAL A 205 -26.81 -19.95 16.50
C VAL A 205 -25.93 -21.16 16.86
N ILE A 206 -24.60 -20.99 16.92
CA ILE A 206 -23.66 -22.05 17.31
C ILE A 206 -23.69 -22.34 18.81
N GLU A 207 -23.77 -21.32 19.67
CA GLU A 207 -23.98 -21.48 21.13
C GLU A 207 -25.24 -22.31 21.43
N LEU A 208 -26.33 -22.08 20.69
CA LEU A 208 -27.59 -22.81 20.84
C LEU A 208 -27.53 -24.21 20.22
N SER A 209 -26.89 -24.39 19.07
CA SER A 209 -26.70 -25.72 18.47
C SER A 209 -25.84 -26.63 19.35
N GLN A 210 -24.90 -26.07 20.12
CA GLN A 210 -24.14 -26.83 21.12
C GLN A 210 -24.98 -27.32 22.32
N ARG A 211 -26.23 -26.87 22.51
CA ARG A 211 -27.18 -27.49 23.46
C ARG A 211 -27.93 -28.68 22.87
N GLU A 212 -27.95 -28.83 21.55
CA GLU A 212 -28.61 -29.96 20.90
C GLU A 212 -27.82 -31.25 21.16
N PRO A 213 -28.48 -32.37 21.54
CA PRO A 213 -27.83 -33.67 21.65
C PRO A 213 -27.31 -34.12 20.29
N LEU A 214 -26.29 -34.98 20.28
CA LEU A 214 -25.48 -35.30 19.10
C LEU A 214 -26.30 -35.64 17.84
N GLY A 215 -27.38 -36.42 17.99
CA GLY A 215 -28.29 -36.82 16.91
C GLY A 215 -29.22 -35.71 16.38
N LEU A 216 -29.53 -34.68 17.17
CA LEU A 216 -30.35 -33.53 16.74
C LEU A 216 -29.50 -32.31 16.33
N ARG A 217 -28.20 -32.34 16.64
CA ARG A 217 -27.30 -31.20 16.43
C ARG A 217 -27.19 -30.78 14.97
N GLY A 218 -27.48 -29.50 14.74
CA GLY A 218 -27.63 -28.89 13.44
C GLY A 218 -29.09 -28.53 13.10
N SER A 219 -30.08 -28.94 13.90
CA SER A 219 -31.51 -28.66 13.66
C SER A 219 -31.83 -27.15 13.75
N ILE A 220 -31.28 -26.44 14.73
CA ILE A 220 -31.39 -24.99 14.81
C ILE A 220 -30.64 -24.28 13.68
N GLN A 221 -29.50 -24.83 13.24
CA GLN A 221 -28.72 -24.30 12.11
C GLN A 221 -29.49 -24.41 10.80
N ALA A 222 -30.12 -25.56 10.52
CA ALA A 222 -31.01 -25.72 9.37
C ALA A 222 -32.18 -24.73 9.42
N SER A 223 -32.80 -24.56 10.60
CA SER A 223 -33.93 -23.64 10.78
C SER A 223 -33.54 -22.18 10.52
N TYR A 224 -32.35 -21.76 10.99
CA TYR A 224 -31.75 -20.46 10.70
C TYR A 224 -31.46 -20.26 9.20
N LEU A 225 -30.85 -21.25 8.52
CA LEU A 225 -30.55 -21.14 7.09
C LEU A 225 -31.82 -21.13 6.22
N ILE A 226 -32.84 -21.93 6.56
CA ILE A 226 -34.16 -21.89 5.91
C ILE A 226 -34.78 -20.51 6.05
N PHE A 227 -34.77 -19.94 7.26
CA PHE A 227 -35.29 -18.59 7.49
C PHE A 227 -34.54 -17.54 6.68
N ARG A 228 -33.20 -17.64 6.57
CA ARG A 228 -32.42 -16.76 5.70
C ARG A 228 -32.81 -16.86 4.23
N CYS A 229 -33.03 -18.06 3.70
CA CYS A 229 -33.49 -18.25 2.31
C CYS A 229 -34.85 -17.55 2.07
N ILE A 230 -35.76 -17.63 3.04
CA ILE A 230 -37.05 -16.92 2.97
C ILE A 230 -36.85 -15.40 2.97
N VAL A 231 -35.95 -14.88 3.81
CA VAL A 231 -35.64 -13.43 3.85
C VAL A 231 -35.00 -12.98 2.55
N TYR A 232 -34.05 -13.74 1.98
CA TYR A 232 -33.46 -13.44 0.67
C TYR A 232 -34.51 -13.31 -0.44
N ILE A 233 -35.43 -14.29 -0.55
CA ILE A 233 -36.53 -14.24 -1.53
C ILE A 233 -37.44 -13.02 -1.33
N ILE A 234 -37.74 -12.65 -0.07
CA ILE A 234 -38.53 -11.45 0.25
C ILE A 234 -37.78 -10.18 -0.16
N THR A 235 -36.47 -10.09 0.15
CA THR A 235 -35.67 -8.92 -0.20
C THR A 235 -35.53 -8.77 -1.71
N ASP A 236 -35.28 -9.85 -2.46
CA ASP A 236 -35.23 -9.82 -3.92
C ASP A 236 -36.57 -9.42 -4.54
N ALA A 237 -37.71 -9.86 -3.96
CA ALA A 237 -39.03 -9.39 -4.39
C ALA A 237 -39.18 -7.88 -4.21
N CYS A 238 -38.69 -7.33 -3.09
CA CYS A 238 -38.69 -5.88 -2.85
C CYS A 238 -37.73 -5.13 -3.79
N VAL A 239 -36.51 -5.64 -4.02
CA VAL A 239 -35.52 -5.04 -4.93
C VAL A 239 -36.02 -5.08 -6.37
N TYR A 240 -36.63 -6.18 -6.80
CA TYR A 240 -37.27 -6.31 -8.12
C TYR A 240 -38.43 -5.34 -8.27
N ALA A 241 -39.31 -5.21 -7.26
CA ALA A 241 -40.40 -4.23 -7.29
C ALA A 241 -39.87 -2.81 -7.48
N VAL A 242 -38.80 -2.42 -6.76
CA VAL A 242 -38.12 -1.12 -6.91
C VAL A 242 -37.52 -0.94 -8.31
N LYS A 243 -36.80 -1.94 -8.84
CA LYS A 243 -36.26 -1.92 -10.21
C LYS A 243 -37.39 -1.73 -11.24
N SER A 244 -38.48 -2.51 -11.13
CA SER A 244 -39.61 -2.49 -12.08
C SER A 244 -40.46 -1.22 -12.04
N ALA A 245 -40.43 -0.47 -10.93
CA ALA A 245 -41.07 0.84 -10.82
C ALA A 245 -40.21 1.99 -11.37
N GLY A 246 -38.94 1.72 -11.71
CA GLY A 246 -37.94 2.72 -12.05
C GLY A 246 -37.76 3.05 -13.54
N ASP A 247 -38.40 2.31 -14.47
CA ASP A 247 -38.17 2.46 -15.92
C ASP A 247 -38.47 3.87 -16.47
N ASP A 248 -39.38 4.62 -15.82
CA ASP A 248 -39.73 6.01 -16.19
C ASP A 248 -39.26 7.08 -15.18
N SER A 249 -38.68 6.71 -14.02
CA SER A 249 -38.22 7.72 -13.04
C SER A 249 -37.11 7.25 -12.09
N SER A 250 -36.01 8.01 -12.04
CA SER A 250 -34.84 7.73 -11.20
C SER A 250 -35.09 7.88 -9.69
N ALA A 251 -36.13 8.64 -9.30
CA ALA A 251 -36.49 8.93 -7.90
C ALA A 251 -36.90 7.69 -7.06
N ALA A 252 -36.95 6.50 -7.67
CA ALA A 252 -37.26 5.24 -7.01
C ALA A 252 -36.12 4.75 -6.07
N TYR A 253 -34.84 4.99 -6.38
CA TYR A 253 -33.73 4.46 -5.57
C TYR A 253 -33.57 5.14 -4.20
N PRO A 254 -33.61 6.48 -4.06
CA PRO A 254 -33.49 7.13 -2.75
C PRO A 254 -34.67 6.79 -1.83
N THR A 255 -35.89 6.75 -2.39
CA THR A 255 -37.12 6.43 -1.64
C THR A 255 -37.12 4.98 -1.17
N ALA A 256 -36.70 4.05 -2.01
CA ALA A 256 -36.50 2.64 -1.63
C ALA A 256 -35.47 2.49 -0.50
N LEU A 257 -34.31 3.17 -0.58
CA LEU A 257 -33.29 3.10 0.47
C LEU A 257 -33.79 3.63 1.83
N VAL A 258 -34.61 4.68 1.86
CA VAL A 258 -35.27 5.12 3.10
C VAL A 258 -36.21 4.04 3.64
N VAL A 259 -37.06 3.44 2.80
CA VAL A 259 -37.96 2.36 3.21
C VAL A 259 -37.18 1.16 3.76
N PHE A 260 -36.09 0.76 3.10
CA PHE A 260 -35.23 -0.34 3.57
C PHE A 260 -34.51 0.01 4.88
N GLY A 261 -34.02 1.25 5.06
CA GLY A 261 -33.48 1.71 6.34
C GLY A 261 -34.49 1.59 7.49
N VAL A 262 -35.77 1.92 7.24
CA VAL A 262 -36.86 1.71 8.21
C VAL A 262 -37.12 0.23 8.46
N VAL A 263 -37.20 -0.61 7.42
CA VAL A 263 -37.43 -2.07 7.55
C VAL A 263 -36.32 -2.75 8.35
N ILE A 264 -35.05 -2.35 8.18
CA ILE A 264 -33.91 -2.86 8.97
C ILE A 264 -34.01 -2.42 10.44
N ALA A 265 -34.55 -1.22 10.71
CA ALA A 265 -34.70 -0.66 12.05
C ALA A 265 -35.89 -1.23 12.85
N LEU A 266 -36.99 -1.58 12.20
CA LEU A 266 -38.24 -2.06 12.84
C LEU A 266 -38.04 -3.25 13.82
N PRO A 267 -37.15 -4.23 13.58
CA PRO A 267 -36.93 -5.33 14.52
C PRO A 267 -36.05 -4.96 15.73
N ILE A 268 -35.37 -3.81 15.76
CA ILE A 268 -34.45 -3.43 16.85
C ILE A 268 -35.14 -3.47 18.25
N PRO A 269 -36.37 -2.97 18.46
CA PRO A 269 -37.06 -3.09 19.75
C PRO A 269 -37.34 -4.55 20.16
N LEU A 270 -37.62 -5.44 19.20
CA LEU A 270 -37.79 -6.88 19.46
C LEU A 270 -36.47 -7.51 19.90
N ILE A 271 -35.35 -7.13 19.28
CA ILE A 271 -34.01 -7.57 19.68
C ILE A 271 -33.67 -7.08 21.09
N VAL A 272 -33.95 -5.81 21.40
CA VAL A 272 -33.74 -5.24 22.75
C VAL A 272 -34.58 -5.97 23.81
N LYS A 273 -35.83 -6.34 23.50
CA LYS A 273 -36.72 -7.03 24.44
C LYS A 273 -36.43 -8.53 24.60
N PHE A 274 -36.28 -9.27 23.50
CA PHE A 274 -36.28 -10.74 23.48
C PHE A 274 -34.90 -11.39 23.29
N TRP A 275 -33.82 -10.61 23.09
CA TRP A 275 -32.47 -11.18 23.15
C TRP A 275 -32.03 -11.35 24.61
N GLU A 276 -32.18 -12.55 25.15
CA GLU A 276 -31.73 -12.89 26.49
C GLU A 276 -30.28 -13.39 26.51
N GLU A 277 -29.45 -12.73 27.33
CA GLU A 277 -28.03 -13.02 27.44
C GLU A 277 -27.59 -12.82 28.91
N LYS A 278 -26.77 -13.73 29.43
CA LYS A 278 -26.25 -13.62 30.80
C LYS A 278 -25.23 -12.48 30.88
N CYS A 279 -25.33 -11.64 31.91
CA CYS A 279 -24.35 -10.59 32.14
C CYS A 279 -23.00 -11.17 32.60
N TYR A 280 -21.92 -10.76 31.95
CA TYR A 280 -20.54 -11.11 32.30
C TYR A 280 -19.83 -9.88 32.90
N SER A 281 -19.38 -10.00 34.14
CA SER A 281 -18.74 -8.90 34.89
C SER A 281 -17.26 -8.66 34.57
N LEU A 282 -16.57 -9.66 34.01
CA LEU A 282 -15.12 -9.63 33.82
C LEU A 282 -14.74 -9.50 32.34
N SER A 283 -14.17 -8.35 31.98
CA SER A 283 -13.43 -8.18 30.73
C SER A 283 -12.19 -9.08 30.72
N THR A 284 -11.98 -9.79 29.62
CA THR A 284 -10.75 -10.59 29.44
C THR A 284 -9.82 -9.88 28.45
N PRO A 285 -8.55 -9.61 28.81
CA PRO A 285 -7.66 -8.87 27.93
C PRO A 285 -7.38 -9.66 26.65
N VAL A 286 -7.46 -8.98 25.50
CA VAL A 286 -7.31 -9.58 24.14
C VAL A 286 -6.07 -10.45 24.01
N LYS A 287 -4.96 -10.07 24.67
CA LYS A 287 -3.72 -10.87 24.71
C LYS A 287 -3.96 -12.29 25.25
N VAL A 288 -4.72 -12.43 26.34
CA VAL A 288 -5.00 -13.74 26.97
C VAL A 288 -5.99 -14.53 26.11
N ARG A 289 -7.06 -13.90 25.61
CA ARG A 289 -8.02 -14.59 24.73
C ARG A 289 -7.38 -15.04 23.42
N GLY A 290 -6.52 -14.22 22.83
CA GLY A 290 -5.72 -14.56 21.65
C GLY A 290 -4.71 -15.69 21.90
N GLN A 291 -4.09 -15.76 23.08
CA GLN A 291 -3.24 -16.90 23.46
C GLN A 291 -4.04 -18.20 23.61
N ILE A 292 -5.25 -18.15 24.19
CA ILE A 292 -6.17 -19.28 24.28
C ILE A 292 -6.57 -19.75 22.87
N LEU A 293 -7.00 -18.82 22.02
CA LEU A 293 -7.37 -19.11 20.63
C LEU A 293 -6.21 -19.71 19.83
N TRP A 294 -5.00 -19.16 19.96
CA TRP A 294 -3.80 -19.69 19.31
C TRP A 294 -3.50 -21.14 19.72
N ARG A 295 -3.82 -21.51 20.97
CA ARG A 295 -3.71 -22.90 21.44
C ARG A 295 -4.86 -23.78 20.92
N ILE A 296 -6.06 -23.25 20.77
CA ILE A 296 -7.21 -23.95 20.16
C ILE A 296 -6.93 -24.24 18.68
N MET A 297 -6.47 -23.27 17.91
CA MET A 297 -6.12 -23.43 16.48
C MET A 297 -5.07 -24.51 16.23
N GLN A 298 -4.23 -24.83 17.21
CA GLN A 298 -3.23 -25.91 17.10
C GLN A 298 -3.85 -27.31 17.18
N GLN A 299 -5.07 -27.48 17.70
CA GLN A 299 -5.71 -28.81 17.82
C GLN A 299 -6.00 -29.42 16.45
N LYS A 300 -5.75 -30.72 16.29
CA LYS A 300 -5.95 -31.44 15.03
C LYS A 300 -7.37 -31.29 14.46
N ALA A 301 -8.42 -31.44 15.29
CA ALA A 301 -9.79 -31.21 14.84
C ALA A 301 -10.01 -29.79 14.28
N VAL A 302 -9.44 -28.78 14.95
CA VAL A 302 -9.63 -27.36 14.60
C VAL A 302 -8.92 -27.02 13.30
N TRP A 303 -7.61 -27.26 13.18
CA TRP A 303 -6.89 -26.91 11.96
C TRP A 303 -7.32 -27.75 10.76
N SER A 304 -7.71 -29.02 10.96
CA SER A 304 -8.15 -29.90 9.87
C SER A 304 -9.49 -29.43 9.31
N ILE A 305 -10.44 -29.03 10.16
CA ILE A 305 -11.71 -28.43 9.71
C ILE A 305 -11.47 -27.05 9.05
N LEU A 306 -10.64 -26.18 9.62
CA LEU A 306 -10.32 -24.89 8.98
C LEU A 306 -9.63 -25.06 7.61
N LEU A 307 -8.73 -26.04 7.45
CA LEU A 307 -8.13 -26.36 6.15
C LEU A 307 -9.16 -26.94 5.17
N PHE A 308 -10.03 -27.84 5.61
CA PHE A 308 -11.15 -28.31 4.78
C PHE A 308 -11.96 -27.11 4.26
N MET A 309 -12.36 -26.19 5.14
CA MET A 309 -13.18 -25.04 4.76
C MET A 309 -12.48 -24.13 3.75
N CYS A 310 -11.22 -23.74 3.99
CA CYS A 310 -10.47 -22.92 3.05
C CYS A 310 -10.29 -23.60 1.68
N PHE A 311 -9.86 -24.87 1.69
CA PHE A 311 -9.54 -25.62 0.48
C PHE A 311 -10.80 -25.94 -0.33
N PHE A 312 -11.86 -26.42 0.34
CA PHE A 312 -13.13 -26.74 -0.30
C PHE A 312 -13.83 -25.49 -0.83
N THR A 313 -13.85 -24.38 -0.08
CA THR A 313 -14.42 -23.11 -0.58
C THR A 313 -13.65 -22.64 -1.82
N LEU A 314 -12.31 -22.62 -1.78
CA LEU A 314 -11.46 -22.11 -2.85
C LEU A 314 -11.69 -22.85 -4.16
N PHE A 315 -11.59 -24.19 -4.15
CA PHE A 315 -11.80 -24.96 -5.37
C PHE A 315 -13.26 -25.03 -5.80
N MET A 316 -14.24 -24.77 -4.92
CA MET A 316 -15.65 -24.67 -5.34
C MET A 316 -16.04 -23.27 -5.86
N GLY A 317 -15.32 -22.21 -5.45
CA GLY A 317 -15.60 -20.82 -5.82
C GLY A 317 -14.97 -20.37 -7.14
N ILE A 318 -13.90 -21.04 -7.59
CA ILE A 318 -13.29 -20.77 -8.89
C ILE A 318 -14.31 -20.97 -10.00
N THR A 319 -14.51 -19.91 -10.78
CA THR A 319 -15.47 -19.84 -11.86
C THR A 319 -14.91 -18.98 -13.00
N PHE A 320 -14.99 -19.49 -14.23
CA PHE A 320 -14.53 -18.78 -15.41
C PHE A 320 -15.73 -17.99 -15.97
N SER A 321 -15.83 -16.70 -15.61
CA SER A 321 -17.04 -15.90 -15.83
C SER A 321 -17.37 -15.70 -17.31
N GLY A 322 -16.36 -15.39 -18.13
CA GLY A 322 -16.51 -15.20 -19.57
C GLY A 322 -17.07 -16.42 -20.30
N PRO A 323 -16.44 -17.61 -20.21
CA PRO A 323 -16.94 -18.82 -20.85
C PRO A 323 -18.36 -19.19 -20.39
N SER A 324 -18.65 -18.99 -19.09
CA SER A 324 -19.99 -19.24 -18.53
C SER A 324 -21.04 -18.31 -19.15
N ALA A 325 -20.74 -17.01 -19.31
CA ALA A 325 -21.63 -16.04 -19.94
C ALA A 325 -21.88 -16.32 -21.43
N VAL A 326 -20.90 -16.88 -22.14
CA VAL A 326 -21.07 -17.34 -23.53
C VAL A 326 -22.03 -18.51 -23.62
N ILE A 327 -21.97 -19.47 -22.69
CA ILE A 327 -22.93 -20.57 -22.61
C ILE A 327 -24.35 -20.06 -22.31
N THR A 328 -24.52 -19.14 -21.36
CA THR A 328 -25.83 -18.53 -21.08
C THR A 328 -26.40 -17.79 -22.31
N MET A 329 -25.53 -17.14 -23.10
CA MET A 329 -25.89 -16.48 -24.35
C MET A 329 -26.32 -17.49 -25.42
N TRP A 330 -25.52 -18.51 -25.68
CA TRP A 330 -25.82 -19.55 -26.68
C TRP A 330 -27.05 -20.39 -26.32
N ALA A 331 -27.33 -20.60 -25.02
CA ALA A 331 -28.57 -21.24 -24.56
C ALA A 331 -29.81 -20.33 -24.63
N GLY A 332 -29.68 -19.05 -25.04
CA GLY A 332 -30.79 -18.10 -25.08
C GLY A 332 -31.32 -17.66 -23.72
N ALA A 333 -30.53 -17.82 -22.65
CA ALA A 333 -30.94 -17.59 -21.25
C ALA A 333 -30.50 -16.22 -20.68
N ASN A 334 -29.91 -15.34 -21.50
CA ASN A 334 -29.45 -14.02 -21.06
C ASN A 334 -30.58 -12.98 -20.85
N GLY A 335 -31.77 -13.20 -21.44
CA GLY A 335 -32.93 -12.31 -21.33
C GLY A 335 -33.92 -12.70 -20.23
N ASP A 336 -33.47 -13.48 -19.26
CA ASP A 336 -34.30 -14.09 -18.24
C ASP A 336 -34.67 -13.10 -17.13
N ASN A 337 -35.86 -13.28 -16.53
CA ASN A 337 -36.27 -12.48 -15.40
C ASN A 337 -35.39 -12.83 -14.19
N GLU A 338 -34.48 -11.90 -13.83
CA GLU A 338 -33.52 -12.02 -12.72
C GLU A 338 -34.20 -12.53 -11.44
N PHE A 339 -35.34 -11.97 -11.06
CA PHE A 339 -36.08 -12.36 -9.86
C PHE A 339 -36.60 -13.81 -9.93
N LEU A 340 -37.07 -14.27 -11.08
CA LEU A 340 -37.48 -15.67 -11.26
C LEU A 340 -36.27 -16.61 -11.09
N THR A 341 -35.10 -16.24 -11.60
CA THR A 341 -33.89 -17.05 -11.42
C THR A 341 -33.45 -17.11 -9.96
N GLN A 342 -33.57 -16.01 -9.20
CA GLN A 342 -33.26 -15.99 -7.76
C GLN A 342 -34.26 -16.78 -6.91
N ILE A 343 -35.57 -16.72 -7.22
CA ILE A 343 -36.57 -17.57 -6.56
C ILE A 343 -36.23 -19.04 -6.73
N ILE A 344 -35.85 -19.46 -7.95
CA ILE A 344 -35.46 -20.85 -8.23
C ILE A 344 -34.19 -21.20 -7.45
N HIS A 345 -33.17 -20.32 -7.45
CA HIS A 345 -31.92 -20.52 -6.74
C HIS A 345 -32.12 -20.72 -5.23
N TYR A 346 -32.74 -19.75 -4.55
CA TYR A 346 -32.98 -19.80 -3.11
C TYR A 346 -34.02 -20.86 -2.71
N GLY A 347 -35.00 -21.14 -3.57
CA GLY A 347 -35.98 -22.22 -3.36
C GLY A 347 -35.32 -23.60 -3.37
N VAL A 348 -34.41 -23.86 -4.30
CA VAL A 348 -33.64 -25.12 -4.36
C VAL A 348 -32.66 -25.22 -3.18
N ILE A 349 -32.03 -24.12 -2.77
CA ILE A 349 -31.18 -24.09 -1.56
C ILE A 349 -32.00 -24.46 -0.32
N LEU A 350 -33.18 -23.85 -0.14
CA LEU A 350 -34.11 -24.13 0.96
C LEU A 350 -34.51 -25.60 0.98
N LEU A 351 -34.95 -26.15 -0.16
CA LEU A 351 -35.32 -27.57 -0.27
C LEU A 351 -34.14 -28.51 0.04
N THR A 352 -32.93 -28.13 -0.36
CA THR A 352 -31.70 -28.91 -0.06
C THR A 352 -31.39 -28.90 1.44
N ILE A 353 -31.56 -27.77 2.13
CA ILE A 353 -31.36 -27.67 3.59
C ILE A 353 -32.45 -28.47 4.35
N VAL A 354 -33.70 -28.44 3.87
CA VAL A 354 -34.79 -29.28 4.40
C VAL A 354 -34.46 -30.77 4.22
N ALA A 355 -34.06 -31.18 3.02
CA ALA A 355 -33.64 -32.56 2.75
C ALA A 355 -32.46 -32.98 3.63
N TRP A 356 -31.46 -32.09 3.83
CA TRP A 356 -30.36 -32.35 4.75
C TRP A 356 -30.84 -32.59 6.17
N ARG A 357 -31.69 -31.71 6.70
CA ARG A 357 -32.22 -31.79 8.08
C ARG A 357 -32.85 -33.15 8.38
N TYR A 358 -33.64 -33.69 7.46
CA TYR A 358 -34.40 -34.94 7.67
C TYR A 358 -33.65 -36.21 7.24
N TYR A 359 -32.83 -36.16 6.18
CA TYR A 359 -32.24 -37.38 5.59
C TYR A 359 -30.71 -37.48 5.69
N PHE A 360 -29.98 -36.37 5.80
CA PHE A 360 -28.50 -36.36 5.71
C PHE A 360 -27.77 -35.82 6.95
N MET A 361 -28.44 -35.17 7.91
CA MET A 361 -27.82 -34.56 9.10
C MET A 361 -26.97 -35.53 9.95
N ASN A 362 -27.28 -36.83 9.91
CA ASN A 362 -26.55 -37.89 10.60
C ASN A 362 -25.88 -38.90 9.64
N ARG A 363 -25.77 -38.59 8.34
CA ARG A 363 -25.00 -39.37 7.36
C ARG A 363 -23.51 -38.97 7.39
N PRO A 364 -22.58 -39.85 6.98
CA PRO A 364 -21.15 -39.58 7.01
C PRO A 364 -20.80 -38.33 6.17
N TRP A 365 -20.19 -37.34 6.83
CA TRP A 365 -19.90 -36.03 6.25
C TRP A 365 -19.18 -36.12 4.91
N ARG A 366 -18.12 -36.93 4.80
CA ARG A 366 -17.33 -37.05 3.56
C ARG A 366 -18.16 -37.43 2.34
N GLN A 367 -19.19 -38.27 2.49
CA GLN A 367 -20.07 -38.66 1.39
C GLN A 367 -21.05 -37.53 1.04
N PHE A 368 -21.64 -36.88 2.05
CA PHE A 368 -22.56 -35.76 1.84
C PHE A 368 -21.86 -34.57 1.16
N TYR A 369 -20.67 -34.18 1.63
CA TYR A 369 -19.92 -33.08 1.03
C TYR A 369 -19.29 -33.42 -0.32
N ALA A 370 -19.04 -34.69 -0.64
CA ALA A 370 -18.66 -35.11 -1.99
C ALA A 370 -19.77 -34.88 -3.02
N ALA A 371 -21.05 -34.90 -2.62
CA ALA A 371 -22.15 -34.63 -3.53
C ALA A 371 -22.14 -33.18 -4.05
N GLY A 372 -21.60 -32.21 -3.30
CA GLY A 372 -21.50 -30.80 -3.73
C GLY A 372 -20.71 -30.64 -5.03
N PRO A 373 -19.39 -30.97 -5.06
CA PRO A 373 -18.58 -30.92 -6.27
C PRO A 373 -19.16 -31.77 -7.40
N ILE A 374 -19.68 -32.97 -7.12
CA ILE A 374 -20.22 -33.86 -8.15
C ILE A 374 -21.46 -33.26 -8.83
N LEU A 375 -22.40 -32.72 -8.04
CA LEU A 375 -23.63 -32.09 -8.54
C LEU A 375 -23.37 -30.71 -9.16
N LEU A 376 -22.28 -30.03 -8.81
CA LEU A 376 -21.81 -28.86 -9.56
C LEU A 376 -21.23 -29.28 -10.92
N ILE A 377 -20.31 -30.24 -10.93
CA ILE A 377 -19.46 -30.54 -12.09
C ILE A 377 -20.21 -31.34 -13.17
N VAL A 378 -20.90 -32.42 -12.82
CA VAL A 378 -21.46 -33.34 -13.83
C VAL A 378 -22.56 -32.67 -14.68
N PRO A 379 -23.58 -32.00 -14.11
CA PRO A 379 -24.61 -31.31 -14.90
C PRO A 379 -24.03 -30.17 -15.73
N GLN A 380 -23.05 -29.43 -15.20
CA GLN A 380 -22.44 -28.30 -15.90
C GLN A 380 -21.50 -28.74 -17.04
N LEU A 381 -20.82 -29.90 -16.91
CA LEU A 381 -20.09 -30.52 -18.02
C LEU A 381 -21.02 -30.96 -19.15
N ILE A 382 -22.22 -31.48 -18.82
CA ILE A 382 -23.24 -31.84 -19.81
C ILE A 382 -23.71 -30.58 -20.56
N VAL A 383 -24.07 -29.51 -19.83
CA VAL A 383 -24.44 -28.21 -20.43
C VAL A 383 -23.31 -27.65 -21.30
N ALA A 384 -22.09 -27.58 -20.77
CA ALA A 384 -20.94 -27.05 -21.50
C ALA A 384 -20.72 -27.81 -22.81
N SER A 385 -20.80 -29.15 -22.79
CA SER A 385 -20.64 -29.98 -23.98
C SER A 385 -21.77 -29.76 -24.99
N CYS A 386 -23.03 -29.88 -24.57
CA CYS A 386 -24.19 -29.79 -25.48
C CYS A 386 -24.43 -28.39 -26.05
N VAL A 387 -24.24 -27.34 -25.25
CA VAL A 387 -24.49 -25.94 -25.66
C VAL A 387 -23.33 -25.39 -26.48
N SER A 388 -22.07 -25.73 -26.16
CA SER A 388 -20.92 -25.26 -26.97
C SER A 388 -20.86 -25.94 -28.33
N MET A 389 -21.16 -27.24 -28.42
CA MET A 389 -21.11 -27.99 -29.68
C MET A 389 -22.34 -27.80 -30.57
N ASP A 390 -23.37 -27.05 -30.10
CA ASP A 390 -24.61 -26.76 -30.84
C ASP A 390 -25.54 -27.98 -31.02
N GLU A 391 -25.39 -28.97 -30.13
CA GLU A 391 -26.21 -30.20 -30.09
C GLU A 391 -27.57 -29.95 -29.41
N LEU A 392 -27.59 -29.13 -28.34
CA LEU A 392 -28.80 -28.74 -27.63
C LEU A 392 -28.65 -27.37 -26.97
N ARG A 393 -29.11 -26.32 -27.68
CA ARG A 393 -29.13 -24.93 -27.21
C ARG A 393 -30.54 -24.50 -26.81
N ASP A 394 -31.05 -25.10 -25.73
CA ASP A 394 -32.36 -24.75 -25.16
C ASP A 394 -32.24 -24.09 -23.77
N ARG A 395 -33.08 -23.07 -23.56
CA ARG A 395 -33.13 -22.24 -22.34
C ARG A 395 -33.63 -23.04 -21.13
N TYR A 396 -34.62 -23.91 -21.30
CA TYR A 396 -35.16 -24.70 -20.20
C TYR A 396 -34.20 -25.84 -19.81
N PHE A 397 -33.53 -26.46 -20.78
CA PHE A 397 -32.46 -27.41 -20.56
C PHE A 397 -31.30 -26.79 -19.75
N TYR A 398 -30.85 -25.59 -20.13
CA TYR A 398 -29.83 -24.86 -19.38
C TYR A 398 -30.25 -24.66 -17.91
N HIS A 399 -31.45 -24.13 -17.66
CA HIS A 399 -31.94 -23.91 -16.29
C HIS A 399 -32.16 -25.18 -15.48
N ALA A 400 -32.67 -26.25 -16.11
CA ALA A 400 -32.84 -27.54 -15.44
C ALA A 400 -31.51 -28.11 -14.93
N MET A 401 -30.40 -27.82 -15.62
CA MET A 401 -29.05 -28.27 -15.24
C MET A 401 -28.31 -27.28 -14.32
N THR A 402 -28.57 -25.97 -14.40
CA THR A 402 -28.00 -24.99 -13.45
C THR A 402 -28.65 -25.07 -12.07
N VAL A 403 -29.88 -25.57 -11.94
CA VAL A 403 -30.52 -25.86 -10.64
C VAL A 403 -29.62 -26.69 -9.71
N PHE A 404 -28.82 -27.63 -10.23
CA PHE A 404 -27.91 -28.44 -9.43
C PHE A 404 -26.76 -27.65 -8.79
N THR A 405 -26.35 -26.50 -9.37
CA THR A 405 -25.34 -25.63 -8.74
C THR A 405 -25.87 -25.03 -7.44
N SER A 406 -27.18 -24.73 -7.37
CA SER A 406 -27.87 -24.27 -6.17
C SER A 406 -27.85 -25.33 -5.05
N ILE A 407 -27.97 -26.62 -5.40
CA ILE A 407 -27.83 -27.74 -4.44
C ILE A 407 -26.40 -27.77 -3.89
N SER A 408 -25.39 -27.59 -4.75
CA SER A 408 -23.98 -27.48 -4.33
C SER A 408 -23.74 -26.28 -3.40
N THR A 409 -24.29 -25.11 -3.71
CA THR A 409 -24.21 -23.91 -2.86
C THR A 409 -24.80 -24.16 -1.47
N ALA A 410 -25.95 -24.83 -1.38
CA ALA A 410 -26.56 -25.22 -0.11
C ALA A 410 -25.68 -26.17 0.71
N ILE A 411 -25.04 -27.14 0.05
CA ILE A 411 -24.04 -28.02 0.68
C ILE A 411 -22.86 -27.20 1.20
N GLY A 412 -22.39 -26.19 0.46
CA GLY A 412 -21.36 -25.24 0.92
C GLY A 412 -21.76 -24.44 2.16
N TRP A 413 -23.00 -23.94 2.22
CA TRP A 413 -23.54 -23.21 3.38
C TRP A 413 -23.65 -24.10 4.63
N LEU A 414 -24.06 -25.36 4.47
CA LEU A 414 -24.03 -26.36 5.55
C LEU A 414 -22.60 -26.73 5.93
N GLY A 415 -21.68 -26.67 4.97
CA GLY A 415 -20.23 -26.80 5.17
C GLY A 415 -19.73 -25.78 6.16
N SER A 416 -19.90 -24.49 5.88
CA SER A 416 -19.31 -23.43 6.72
C SER A 416 -19.79 -23.44 8.18
N MET A 417 -20.98 -23.98 8.44
CA MET A 417 -21.66 -23.98 9.75
C MET A 417 -21.54 -25.27 10.56
N THR A 418 -21.72 -26.45 9.97
CA THR A 418 -22.02 -27.64 10.79
C THR A 418 -20.80 -28.25 11.47
N PRO A 419 -19.62 -28.42 10.83
CA PRO A 419 -18.42 -28.91 11.52
C PRO A 419 -17.84 -27.88 12.49
N LEU A 420 -18.11 -26.58 12.26
CA LEU A 420 -17.70 -25.49 13.14
C LEU A 420 -18.31 -25.61 14.55
N THR A 421 -19.53 -26.16 14.67
CA THR A 421 -20.17 -26.40 15.99
C THR A 421 -19.34 -27.33 16.87
N GLU A 422 -18.67 -28.33 16.31
CA GLU A 422 -17.96 -29.34 17.08
C GLU A 422 -16.58 -28.88 17.57
N ILE A 423 -15.95 -27.97 16.83
CA ILE A 423 -14.62 -27.42 17.15
C ILE A 423 -14.67 -26.13 17.99
N THR A 424 -15.82 -25.48 18.10
CA THR A 424 -15.96 -24.23 18.86
C THR A 424 -15.87 -24.49 20.38
N HIS A 425 -15.03 -23.73 21.07
CA HIS A 425 -14.82 -23.81 22.52
C HIS A 425 -15.53 -22.66 23.25
N GLU A 426 -15.96 -22.93 24.49
CA GLU A 426 -16.65 -21.94 25.33
C GLU A 426 -15.80 -20.69 25.60
N GLY A 427 -16.43 -19.53 25.47
CA GLY A 427 -15.84 -18.20 25.59
C GLY A 427 -15.05 -17.72 24.36
N SER A 428 -14.61 -18.61 23.46
CA SER A 428 -13.93 -18.23 22.21
C SER A 428 -14.84 -18.35 20.99
N GLU A 429 -16.16 -18.33 21.19
CA GLU A 429 -17.13 -18.61 20.13
C GLU A 429 -17.09 -17.53 19.06
N GLY A 430 -17.09 -16.26 19.45
CA GLY A 430 -17.06 -15.14 18.51
C GLY A 430 -15.77 -15.14 17.71
N ALA A 431 -14.63 -15.36 18.36
CA ALA A 431 -13.33 -15.44 17.71
C ALA A 431 -13.24 -16.62 16.72
N MET A 432 -13.77 -17.80 17.05
CA MET A 432 -13.78 -18.96 16.14
C MET A 432 -14.72 -18.77 14.96
N VAL A 433 -15.93 -18.25 15.20
CA VAL A 433 -16.92 -17.96 14.16
C VAL A 433 -16.44 -16.84 13.24
N GLY A 434 -15.94 -15.76 13.83
CA GLY A 434 -15.34 -14.65 13.11
C GLY A 434 -14.13 -15.09 12.27
N LEU A 435 -13.26 -15.95 12.81
CA LEU A 435 -12.12 -16.50 12.06
C LEU A 435 -12.57 -17.31 10.84
N MET A 436 -13.53 -18.21 11.02
CA MET A 436 -14.07 -19.05 9.95
C MET A 436 -14.75 -18.18 8.87
N LEU A 437 -15.55 -17.20 9.28
CA LEU A 437 -16.19 -16.26 8.38
C LEU A 437 -15.17 -15.42 7.61
N SER A 438 -14.20 -14.82 8.30
CA SER A 438 -13.08 -14.09 7.68
C SER A 438 -12.34 -14.93 6.63
N LEU A 439 -12.06 -16.21 6.92
CA LEU A 439 -11.41 -17.12 5.97
C LEU A 439 -12.28 -17.39 4.75
N ASN A 440 -13.58 -17.68 4.93
CA ASN A 440 -14.49 -17.93 3.82
C ASN A 440 -14.64 -16.70 2.91
N ILE A 441 -14.77 -15.50 3.48
CA ILE A 441 -14.87 -14.25 2.70
C ILE A 441 -13.56 -13.92 1.98
N LEU A 442 -12.41 -14.15 2.62
CA LEU A 442 -11.10 -13.95 1.97
C LEU A 442 -10.95 -14.80 0.71
N VAL A 443 -11.42 -16.05 0.78
CA VAL A 443 -11.47 -16.96 -0.36
C VAL A 443 -12.49 -16.50 -1.40
N ASN A 444 -13.73 -16.20 -1.01
CA ASN A 444 -14.75 -15.71 -1.96
C ASN A 444 -14.32 -14.42 -2.69
N ILE A 445 -13.67 -13.48 -2.00
CA ILE A 445 -13.14 -12.24 -2.63
C ILE A 445 -11.97 -12.59 -3.56
N PHE A 446 -11.09 -13.53 -3.20
CA PHE A 446 -10.05 -14.02 -4.11
C PHE A 446 -10.65 -14.62 -5.39
N ASP A 447 -11.67 -15.46 -5.26
CA ASP A 447 -12.35 -16.10 -6.40
C ASP A 447 -13.08 -15.07 -7.28
N GLN A 448 -13.83 -14.14 -6.68
CA GLN A 448 -14.47 -13.02 -7.38
C GLN A 448 -13.48 -12.02 -8.00
N THR A 449 -12.26 -11.97 -7.49
CA THR A 449 -11.18 -11.13 -8.07
C THR A 449 -10.61 -11.79 -9.30
N ASN A 450 -10.26 -13.07 -9.21
CA ASN A 450 -9.67 -13.82 -10.32
C ASN A 450 -10.67 -14.17 -11.42
N SER A 451 -11.94 -14.43 -11.11
CA SER A 451 -13.00 -14.74 -12.10
C SER A 451 -13.26 -13.64 -13.13
N VAL A 452 -12.94 -12.38 -12.80
CA VAL A 452 -13.08 -11.20 -13.69
C VAL A 452 -11.72 -10.71 -14.22
N GLY A 453 -10.61 -11.12 -13.61
CA GLY A 453 -9.25 -10.79 -14.07
C GLY A 453 -8.57 -11.98 -14.75
N LEU A 454 -7.94 -12.83 -13.94
CA LEU A 454 -7.10 -13.94 -14.40
C LEU A 454 -7.85 -15.05 -15.16
N PHE A 455 -9.16 -15.20 -14.95
CA PHE A 455 -10.02 -16.18 -15.62
C PHE A 455 -11.05 -15.54 -16.58
N GLU A 456 -10.79 -14.31 -17.04
CA GLU A 456 -11.64 -13.66 -18.04
C GLU A 456 -11.54 -14.37 -19.40
N GLY A 457 -12.68 -14.61 -20.06
CA GLY A 457 -12.77 -15.40 -21.30
C GLY A 457 -11.98 -14.82 -22.49
N SER A 458 -11.67 -13.53 -22.44
CA SER A 458 -10.80 -12.79 -23.37
C SER A 458 -9.39 -13.40 -23.50
N THR A 459 -8.95 -14.18 -22.50
CA THR A 459 -7.67 -14.90 -22.51
C THR A 459 -7.69 -16.21 -23.30
N PHE A 460 -8.87 -16.77 -23.59
CA PHE A 460 -9.04 -18.07 -24.25
C PHE A 460 -9.55 -17.97 -25.70
N TYR A 461 -10.41 -17.00 -26.00
CA TYR A 461 -11.05 -16.85 -27.32
C TYR A 461 -11.34 -15.37 -27.66
N SER A 462 -11.56 -15.07 -28.94
CA SER A 462 -11.93 -13.72 -29.38
C SER A 462 -13.45 -13.52 -29.44
N ALA A 463 -13.93 -12.36 -28.98
CA ALA A 463 -15.36 -12.04 -28.95
C ALA A 463 -16.01 -12.09 -30.35
N ALA A 464 -15.27 -11.67 -31.40
CA ALA A 464 -15.75 -11.75 -32.78
C ALA A 464 -15.93 -13.21 -33.27
N ALA A 465 -15.05 -14.13 -32.86
CA ALA A 465 -15.16 -15.55 -33.24
C ALA A 465 -16.29 -16.29 -32.49
N VAL A 466 -16.67 -15.81 -31.30
CA VAL A 466 -17.86 -16.24 -30.54
C VAL A 466 -19.13 -15.69 -31.16
N ALA A 467 -19.17 -14.41 -31.54
CA ALA A 467 -20.33 -13.79 -32.19
C ALA A 467 -20.61 -14.38 -33.57
N ALA A 468 -19.57 -14.79 -34.30
CA ALA A 468 -19.67 -15.54 -35.55
C ALA A 468 -19.82 -17.07 -35.37
N ASP A 469 -19.96 -17.55 -34.11
CA ASP A 469 -20.18 -18.94 -33.71
C ASP A 469 -19.28 -19.96 -34.44
N THR A 470 -18.00 -19.63 -34.56
CA THR A 470 -17.03 -20.45 -35.31
C THR A 470 -16.70 -21.75 -34.57
N SER A 471 -16.46 -22.84 -35.32
CA SER A 471 -16.10 -24.15 -34.75
C SER A 471 -14.87 -24.10 -33.83
N LYS A 472 -13.91 -23.21 -34.12
CA LYS A 472 -12.76 -22.96 -33.25
C LYS A 472 -13.19 -22.31 -31.92
N ALA A 473 -14.01 -21.26 -31.95
CA ALA A 473 -14.50 -20.62 -30.73
C ALA A 473 -15.33 -21.58 -29.86
N ARG A 474 -16.14 -22.45 -30.46
CA ARG A 474 -16.86 -23.53 -29.75
C ARG A 474 -15.91 -24.43 -28.96
N MET A 475 -14.79 -24.86 -29.56
CA MET A 475 -13.76 -25.67 -28.91
C MET A 475 -12.97 -24.90 -27.84
N ASP A 476 -12.60 -23.64 -28.10
CA ASP A 476 -11.84 -22.81 -27.16
C ASP A 476 -12.69 -22.50 -25.89
N VAL A 477 -13.99 -22.21 -26.05
CA VAL A 477 -14.96 -22.03 -24.96
C VAL A 477 -15.15 -23.34 -24.16
N LEU A 478 -15.33 -24.48 -24.84
CA LEU A 478 -15.45 -25.78 -24.18
C LEU A 478 -14.18 -26.12 -23.38
N GLY A 479 -12.99 -25.92 -23.97
CA GLY A 479 -11.71 -26.16 -23.30
C GLY A 479 -11.53 -25.35 -22.02
N ALA A 480 -11.92 -24.07 -22.03
CA ALA A 480 -11.89 -23.20 -20.85
C ALA A 480 -12.86 -23.70 -19.74
N LEU A 481 -14.03 -24.20 -20.11
CA LEU A 481 -15.01 -24.77 -19.17
C LEU A 481 -14.56 -26.13 -18.61
N LEU A 482 -13.98 -27.00 -19.44
CA LEU A 482 -13.38 -28.26 -18.99
C LEU A 482 -12.26 -28.01 -17.97
N LEU A 483 -11.43 -26.98 -18.19
CA LEU A 483 -10.42 -26.56 -17.23
C LEU A 483 -11.04 -26.05 -15.92
N ASN A 484 -12.05 -25.18 -15.99
CA ASN A 484 -12.78 -24.67 -14.83
C ASN A 484 -13.35 -25.81 -13.95
N TYR A 485 -14.14 -26.72 -14.53
CA TYR A 485 -14.72 -27.82 -13.78
C TYR A 485 -13.69 -28.87 -13.34
N GLY A 486 -12.57 -29.01 -14.07
CA GLY A 486 -11.41 -29.82 -13.67
C GLY A 486 -10.69 -29.26 -12.44
N ILE A 487 -10.57 -27.92 -12.32
CA ILE A 487 -10.09 -27.26 -11.12
C ILE A 487 -11.08 -27.49 -9.96
N ASN A 488 -12.38 -27.41 -10.23
CA ASN A 488 -13.39 -27.59 -9.18
C ASN A 488 -13.45 -29.03 -8.65
N ALA A 489 -13.04 -30.02 -9.46
CA ALA A 489 -12.88 -31.41 -9.01
C ALA A 489 -11.83 -31.55 -7.88
N LEU A 490 -10.85 -30.64 -7.79
CA LEU A 490 -9.85 -30.64 -6.72
C LEU A 490 -10.49 -30.44 -5.34
N ALA A 491 -11.68 -29.84 -5.23
CA ALA A 491 -12.40 -29.70 -3.97
C ALA A 491 -12.64 -31.05 -3.26
N LEU A 492 -12.75 -32.15 -4.01
CA LEU A 492 -12.87 -33.51 -3.47
C LEU A 492 -11.64 -33.93 -2.65
N ILE A 493 -10.45 -33.42 -2.96
CA ILE A 493 -9.23 -33.66 -2.17
C ILE A 493 -9.36 -33.03 -0.77
N GLY A 494 -10.07 -31.90 -0.66
CA GLY A 494 -10.34 -31.24 0.62
C GLY A 494 -11.03 -32.14 1.66
N LEU A 495 -11.84 -33.10 1.20
CA LEU A 495 -12.56 -34.07 2.05
C LEU A 495 -11.63 -34.96 2.90
N ILE A 496 -10.33 -35.05 2.55
CA ILE A 496 -9.32 -35.74 3.35
C ILE A 496 -9.18 -35.07 4.73
N PHE A 497 -9.28 -33.74 4.80
CA PHE A 497 -9.18 -32.96 6.03
C PHE A 497 -10.47 -32.96 6.86
N LEU A 498 -11.61 -33.31 6.27
CA LEU A 498 -12.88 -33.39 6.98
C LEU A 498 -12.95 -34.68 7.82
N PRO A 499 -13.27 -34.65 9.12
CA PRO A 499 -13.55 -35.86 9.90
C PRO A 499 -14.72 -36.67 9.31
N ARG A 500 -14.86 -37.93 9.71
CA ARG A 500 -15.93 -38.80 9.24
C ARG A 500 -17.32 -38.31 9.67
N GLN A 501 -17.42 -37.80 10.90
CA GLN A 501 -18.69 -37.38 11.53
C GLN A 501 -18.47 -36.48 12.76
N LYS A 502 -19.57 -35.98 13.34
CA LYS A 502 -19.63 -35.26 14.63
C LYS A 502 -18.79 -35.94 15.74
N LEU A 503 -19.01 -37.24 16.00
CA LEU A 503 -18.34 -37.99 17.07
C LEU A 503 -16.82 -38.11 16.86
N ASP A 504 -16.39 -38.46 15.65
CA ASP A 504 -14.98 -38.52 15.25
C ASP A 504 -14.29 -37.14 15.44
N THR A 505 -15.01 -36.05 15.15
CA THR A 505 -14.52 -34.69 15.39
C THR A 505 -14.28 -34.40 16.88
N GLN A 506 -15.17 -34.86 17.76
CA GLN A 506 -15.01 -34.73 19.21
C GLN A 506 -13.83 -35.58 19.73
N GLN A 507 -13.69 -36.82 19.27
CA GLN A 507 -12.55 -37.67 19.60
C GLN A 507 -11.22 -37.07 19.12
N LEU A 508 -11.17 -36.50 17.90
CA LEU A 508 -10.03 -35.76 17.37
C LEU A 508 -9.73 -34.47 18.16
N ARG A 509 -10.74 -33.83 18.76
CA ARG A 509 -10.57 -32.66 19.65
C ARG A 509 -9.97 -33.06 21.00
N SER A 510 -10.35 -34.20 21.56
CA SER A 510 -9.83 -34.72 22.83
C SER A 510 -8.44 -35.35 22.70
N TYR A 511 -8.18 -36.14 21.65
CA TYR A 511 -6.99 -37.00 21.54
C TYR A 511 -6.09 -36.72 20.33
N GLY A 512 -6.51 -35.88 19.37
CA GLY A 512 -5.81 -35.70 18.09
C GLY A 512 -4.49 -34.93 18.12
N GLY A 513 -4.07 -34.40 19.29
CA GLY A 513 -2.82 -33.68 19.46
C GLY A 513 -2.82 -32.23 18.94
N TYR A 514 -1.64 -31.60 19.03
CA TYR A 514 -1.43 -30.17 18.72
C TYR A 514 -0.31 -29.96 17.69
N THR A 515 -0.55 -29.12 16.68
CA THR A 515 0.37 -28.87 15.55
C THR A 515 0.52 -27.37 15.27
N LYS A 516 1.63 -26.77 15.72
CA LYS A 516 1.94 -25.34 15.51
C LYS A 516 2.12 -24.94 14.04
N GLY A 517 2.64 -25.84 13.21
CA GLY A 517 2.85 -25.59 11.79
C GLY A 517 1.54 -25.37 11.04
N ALA A 518 0.53 -26.21 11.29
CA ALA A 518 -0.77 -26.11 10.63
C ALA A 518 -1.53 -24.82 11.00
N SER A 519 -1.53 -24.43 12.28
CA SER A 519 -2.14 -23.17 12.71
C SER A 519 -1.41 -21.94 12.15
N ALA A 520 -0.08 -22.00 12.06
CA ALA A 520 0.70 -20.94 11.41
C ALA A 520 0.39 -20.84 9.91
N ALA A 521 0.30 -21.97 9.20
CA ALA A 521 -0.03 -22.01 7.78
C ALA A 521 -1.40 -21.39 7.47
N ILE A 522 -2.43 -21.66 8.28
CA ILE A 522 -3.76 -21.05 8.13
C ILE A 522 -3.69 -19.51 8.31
N VAL A 523 -2.95 -19.01 9.30
CA VAL A 523 -2.78 -17.57 9.52
C VAL A 523 -1.98 -16.93 8.38
N THR A 524 -0.91 -17.58 7.90
CA THR A 524 -0.15 -17.11 6.73
C THR A 524 -1.02 -17.06 5.48
N PHE A 525 -1.82 -18.11 5.21
CA PHE A 525 -2.79 -18.13 4.12
C PHE A 525 -3.78 -16.97 4.20
N ALA A 526 -4.38 -16.74 5.37
CA ALA A 526 -5.31 -15.63 5.60
C ALA A 526 -4.67 -14.25 5.33
N VAL A 527 -3.46 -14.01 5.84
CA VAL A 527 -2.74 -12.74 5.64
C VAL A 527 -2.35 -12.54 4.18
N VAL A 528 -1.90 -13.59 3.49
CA VAL A 528 -1.56 -13.53 2.06
C VAL A 528 -2.81 -13.24 1.22
N MET A 529 -3.91 -13.96 1.44
CA MET A 529 -5.19 -13.72 0.75
C MET A 529 -5.72 -12.31 1.00
N PHE A 530 -5.63 -11.80 2.24
CA PHE A 530 -6.07 -10.44 2.56
C PHE A 530 -5.26 -9.37 1.81
N LEU A 531 -3.93 -9.49 1.83
CA LEU A 531 -3.05 -8.54 1.16
C LEU A 531 -3.23 -8.60 -0.36
N TYR A 532 -3.41 -9.78 -0.93
CA TYR A 532 -3.69 -9.99 -2.36
C TYR A 532 -5.00 -9.28 -2.77
N SER A 533 -6.11 -9.62 -2.12
CA SER A 533 -7.43 -9.07 -2.43
C SER A 533 -7.51 -7.56 -2.20
N LEU A 534 -6.86 -7.03 -1.15
CA LEU A 534 -6.79 -5.59 -0.88
C LEU A 534 -5.98 -4.83 -1.96
N VAL A 535 -4.83 -5.38 -2.37
CA VAL A 535 -3.97 -4.75 -3.39
C VAL A 535 -4.67 -4.71 -4.74
N ILE A 536 -5.32 -5.80 -5.16
CA ILE A 536 -5.95 -5.84 -6.48
C ILE A 536 -7.21 -4.97 -6.52
N ALA A 537 -8.05 -5.00 -5.47
CA ALA A 537 -9.18 -4.09 -5.36
C ALA A 537 -8.73 -2.62 -5.45
N ALA A 538 -7.60 -2.26 -4.83
CA ALA A 538 -7.01 -0.93 -4.94
C ALA A 538 -6.42 -0.62 -6.34
N MET A 539 -5.87 -1.62 -7.05
CA MET A 539 -5.36 -1.44 -8.41
C MET A 539 -6.47 -1.15 -9.43
N THR A 540 -7.66 -1.75 -9.28
CA THR A 540 -8.82 -1.47 -10.15
C THR A 540 -9.24 0.00 -10.17
N PHE A 541 -9.06 0.73 -9.06
CA PHE A 541 -9.45 2.15 -8.95
C PHE A 541 -8.33 3.16 -9.33
N ILE A 542 -7.18 2.67 -9.81
CA ILE A 542 -6.06 3.54 -10.23
C ILE A 542 -5.98 3.50 -11.76
N PRO A 543 -6.21 4.60 -12.49
CA PRO A 543 -6.26 4.61 -13.97
C PRO A 543 -4.99 4.09 -14.68
N GLY A 544 -3.85 4.10 -14.00
CA GLY A 544 -2.59 3.53 -14.52
C GLY A 544 -2.33 2.05 -14.15
N ALA A 545 -3.17 1.43 -13.31
CA ALA A 545 -3.04 0.04 -12.85
C ALA A 545 -4.24 -0.84 -13.24
N SER A 546 -5.39 -0.24 -13.55
CA SER A 546 -6.57 -0.91 -14.13
C SER A 546 -6.25 -1.66 -15.43
N CYS A 547 -5.27 -1.20 -16.22
CA CYS A 547 -4.78 -1.86 -17.44
C CYS A 547 -4.09 -3.23 -17.22
N SER A 548 -3.91 -3.70 -15.98
CA SER A 548 -3.24 -4.97 -15.69
C SER A 548 -4.20 -6.18 -15.67
N ARG A 549 -3.77 -7.35 -16.20
CA ARG A 549 -4.57 -8.60 -16.25
C ARG A 549 -5.17 -9.03 -14.92
N ILE A 550 -4.43 -8.83 -13.84
CA ILE A 550 -4.89 -9.19 -12.49
C ILE A 550 -6.02 -8.25 -12.02
N ALA A 551 -6.08 -7.02 -12.53
CA ALA A 551 -7.14 -6.05 -12.26
C ALA A 551 -8.27 -6.03 -13.32
N GLY A 552 -8.25 -6.91 -14.32
CA GLY A 552 -9.25 -6.94 -15.42
C GLY A 552 -8.89 -6.09 -16.66
N GLY A 553 -7.64 -5.66 -16.80
CA GLY A 553 -7.12 -5.01 -18.01
C GLY A 553 -6.29 -5.96 -18.90
N SER A 554 -5.83 -5.51 -20.07
CA SER A 554 -5.19 -6.38 -21.07
C SER A 554 -3.77 -6.89 -20.72
N GLY A 555 -3.08 -6.29 -19.74
CA GLY A 555 -1.91 -6.83 -19.04
C GLY A 555 -0.54 -6.82 -19.73
N PHE A 556 0.50 -6.80 -18.87
CA PHE A 556 1.94 -6.96 -19.17
C PHE A 556 2.57 -7.92 -18.14
N ASP A 557 3.66 -8.61 -18.49
CA ASP A 557 4.17 -9.81 -17.80
C ASP A 557 5.26 -9.60 -16.68
N ASP A 558 5.53 -10.68 -15.91
CA ASP A 558 6.73 -11.04 -15.07
C ASP A 558 6.93 -10.75 -13.53
N ILE A 559 6.84 -11.83 -12.70
CA ILE A 559 7.76 -12.41 -11.65
C ILE A 559 8.56 -11.49 -10.65
N GLY A 560 8.76 -11.74 -9.33
CA GLY A 560 8.55 -12.88 -8.39
C GLY A 560 9.24 -12.63 -6.99
N PRO A 561 9.22 -13.56 -5.99
CA PRO A 561 9.39 -13.21 -4.55
C PRO A 561 10.58 -13.85 -3.75
N GLY A 562 10.86 -13.33 -2.53
CA GLY A 562 11.64 -14.03 -1.47
C GLY A 562 12.10 -13.20 -0.25
N GLN A 563 11.72 -13.57 0.99
CA GLN A 563 12.21 -13.00 2.28
C GLN A 563 11.76 -13.82 3.51
N GLN A 564 12.65 -14.44 4.32
CA GLN A 564 12.26 -14.99 5.65
C GLN A 564 13.36 -15.35 6.70
N LEU A 565 14.57 -14.75 6.71
CA LEU A 565 15.71 -15.33 7.47
C LEU A 565 16.61 -14.34 8.29
N TYR A 566 16.05 -13.34 9.00
CA TYR A 566 16.86 -12.43 9.84
C TYR A 566 16.10 -11.83 11.03
N ASN A 567 16.76 -11.73 12.19
CA ASN A 567 16.17 -11.25 13.44
C ASN A 567 16.35 -9.73 13.62
N ALA A 568 15.40 -8.97 13.05
CA ALA A 568 15.53 -7.52 12.85
C ALA A 568 15.50 -6.65 14.13
N GLU A 569 15.04 -7.16 15.27
CA GLU A 569 14.90 -6.36 16.50
C GLU A 569 16.22 -6.17 17.27
N ILE A 570 17.19 -7.08 17.11
CA ILE A 570 18.47 -7.04 17.84
C ILE A 570 19.59 -6.45 16.96
N TYR A 571 19.63 -6.79 15.67
CA TYR A 571 20.70 -6.39 14.75
C TYR A 571 20.25 -5.47 13.60
N GLY A 572 18.95 -5.16 13.51
CA GLY A 572 18.41 -4.25 12.50
C GLY A 572 18.64 -2.77 12.82
N SER A 573 18.31 -1.90 11.88
CA SER A 573 18.32 -0.43 12.05
C SER A 573 16.95 0.14 12.45
N LEU A 574 16.01 -0.72 12.89
CA LEU A 574 14.62 -0.34 13.18
C LEU A 574 14.52 0.44 14.51
N ARG A 575 14.08 1.71 14.43
CA ARG A 575 13.84 2.57 15.59
C ARG A 575 12.42 2.44 16.13
N LYS A 576 12.28 2.61 17.45
CA LYS A 576 10.98 2.69 18.14
C LYS A 576 10.21 3.94 17.71
N GLY A 577 8.91 3.80 17.48
CA GLY A 577 7.99 4.92 17.20
C GLY A 577 7.07 4.74 15.98
N GLY A 578 7.16 3.61 15.26
CA GLY A 578 6.29 3.30 14.12
C GLY A 578 6.61 4.09 12.84
N ALA A 579 6.13 3.58 11.70
CA ALA A 579 6.24 4.26 10.42
C ALA A 579 5.36 5.52 10.40
N VAL A 580 5.84 6.60 9.79
CA VAL A 580 5.17 7.90 9.75
C VAL A 580 5.01 8.36 8.30
N LYS A 581 3.84 8.91 7.94
CA LYS A 581 3.59 9.50 6.61
C LYS A 581 4.21 10.90 6.53
N PHE A 582 4.92 11.22 5.44
CA PHE A 582 5.58 12.52 5.24
C PHE A 582 4.60 13.71 5.31
N PHE A 583 3.40 13.57 4.73
CA PHE A 583 2.34 14.59 4.79
C PHE A 583 1.39 14.43 5.99
N SER A 584 1.87 13.87 7.11
CA SER A 584 1.12 13.85 8.37
C SER A 584 1.34 15.13 9.18
N LEU A 585 0.39 15.47 10.08
CA LEU A 585 0.52 16.62 10.98
C LEU A 585 1.81 16.59 11.81
N TYR A 586 2.25 15.40 12.24
CA TYR A 586 3.52 15.15 12.94
C TYR A 586 4.76 15.56 12.12
N CYS A 587 4.67 15.48 10.78
CA CYS A 587 5.74 15.85 9.87
C CYS A 587 5.55 17.24 9.26
N LEU A 588 4.51 18.01 9.61
CA LEU A 588 4.21 19.30 8.98
C LEU A 588 5.38 20.29 9.09
N GLY A 589 6.08 20.33 10.22
CA GLY A 589 7.29 21.16 10.38
C GLY A 589 8.47 20.70 9.51
N LEU A 590 8.55 19.41 9.16
CA LEU A 590 9.56 18.85 8.26
C LEU A 590 9.24 19.14 6.79
N VAL A 591 7.97 19.08 6.40
CA VAL A 591 7.48 19.49 5.07
C VAL A 591 7.76 20.98 4.85
N ALA A 592 7.38 21.82 5.82
CA ALA A 592 7.64 23.27 5.81
C ALA A 592 9.13 23.59 5.68
N ALA A 593 10.00 22.94 6.46
CA ALA A 593 11.45 23.13 6.35
C ALA A 593 12.01 22.65 5.00
N THR A 594 11.50 21.51 4.48
CA THR A 594 11.91 20.99 3.17
C THR A 594 11.55 21.96 2.04
N PHE A 595 10.37 22.59 2.10
CA PHE A 595 9.98 23.63 1.16
C PHE A 595 10.97 24.80 1.20
N SER A 596 11.16 25.45 2.36
CA SER A 596 12.06 26.60 2.49
C SER A 596 13.49 26.30 2.01
N SER A 597 14.05 25.13 2.38
CA SER A 597 15.43 24.77 2.04
C SER A 597 15.63 24.43 0.56
N THR A 598 14.64 23.77 -0.05
CA THR A 598 14.68 23.42 -1.48
C THR A 598 14.46 24.64 -2.36
N PHE A 599 13.49 25.50 -1.98
CA PHE A 599 13.25 26.77 -2.65
C PHE A 599 14.48 27.69 -2.56
N ALA A 600 15.16 27.73 -1.41
CA ALA A 600 16.36 28.54 -1.22
C ALA A 600 17.52 28.13 -2.13
N ILE A 601 17.86 26.83 -2.26
CA ILE A 601 18.98 26.42 -3.12
C ILE A 601 18.69 26.68 -4.60
N GLU A 602 17.46 26.45 -5.05
CA GLU A 602 17.13 26.65 -6.47
C GLU A 602 16.98 28.12 -6.85
N CYS A 603 16.52 28.95 -5.92
CA CYS A 603 16.62 30.41 -6.01
C CYS A 603 18.09 30.86 -6.16
N LEU A 604 18.99 30.37 -5.31
CA LEU A 604 20.41 30.74 -5.35
C LEU A 604 21.04 30.34 -6.70
N ASN A 605 20.81 29.12 -7.17
CA ASN A 605 21.30 28.62 -8.45
C ASN A 605 20.82 29.47 -9.63
N ASN A 606 19.51 29.75 -9.72
CA ASN A 606 18.90 30.39 -10.88
C ASN A 606 18.95 31.93 -10.89
N VAL A 607 19.31 32.57 -9.78
CA VAL A 607 19.37 34.05 -9.69
C VAL A 607 20.81 34.57 -9.68
N ILE A 608 21.73 33.98 -8.91
CA ILE A 608 23.07 34.56 -8.70
C ILE A 608 23.89 34.59 -9.99
N GLN A 609 23.93 33.51 -10.76
CA GLN A 609 24.72 33.45 -11.99
C GLN A 609 24.26 34.46 -13.05
N PRO A 610 22.97 34.52 -13.45
CA PRO A 610 22.49 35.53 -14.41
C PRO A 610 22.67 36.98 -13.92
N MET A 611 22.54 37.21 -12.62
CA MET A 611 22.74 38.51 -11.99
C MET A 611 24.21 38.98 -12.10
N LEU A 612 25.17 38.10 -11.77
CA LEU A 612 26.61 38.40 -11.92
C LEU A 612 27.01 38.56 -13.40
N ALA A 613 26.52 37.70 -14.29
CA ALA A 613 26.79 37.81 -15.73
C ALA A 613 26.31 39.15 -16.30
N LYS A 614 25.10 39.59 -15.92
CA LYS A 614 24.54 40.87 -16.39
C LYS A 614 25.22 42.10 -15.77
N ASN A 615 25.39 42.12 -14.45
CA ASN A 615 25.73 43.33 -13.71
C ASN A 615 27.24 43.52 -13.47
N VAL A 616 28.04 42.47 -13.67
CA VAL A 616 29.52 42.48 -13.51
C VAL A 616 30.24 42.11 -14.81
N GLY A 617 29.59 41.38 -15.73
CA GLY A 617 30.19 40.98 -17.00
C GLY A 617 31.22 39.85 -16.90
N LEU A 618 31.15 39.04 -15.83
CA LEU A 618 32.07 37.91 -15.61
C LEU A 618 32.03 36.91 -16.78
N SER A 619 33.20 36.44 -17.19
CA SER A 619 33.36 35.37 -18.18
C SER A 619 32.74 34.05 -17.71
N PRO A 620 32.44 33.09 -18.60
CA PRO A 620 31.87 31.79 -18.22
C PRO A 620 32.73 31.02 -17.19
N ALA A 621 34.06 31.13 -17.28
CA ALA A 621 35.00 30.51 -16.34
C ALA A 621 34.94 31.15 -14.94
N GLU A 622 34.88 32.49 -14.88
CA GLU A 622 34.68 33.24 -13.62
C GLU A 622 33.29 32.99 -13.01
N LEU A 623 32.25 32.83 -13.85
CA LEU A 623 30.88 32.53 -13.42
C LEU A 623 30.78 31.10 -12.84
N ALA A 624 31.50 30.14 -13.41
CA ALA A 624 31.66 28.81 -12.86
C ALA A 624 32.52 28.85 -11.58
N ALA A 625 33.53 29.71 -11.50
CA ALA A 625 34.33 29.92 -10.28
C ALA A 625 33.51 30.56 -9.14
N SER A 626 32.62 31.51 -9.44
CA SER A 626 31.73 32.13 -8.44
C SER A 626 30.70 31.13 -7.88
N GLN A 627 30.18 30.24 -8.72
CA GLN A 627 29.31 29.13 -8.28
C GLN A 627 30.07 28.16 -7.38
N ARG A 628 31.30 27.77 -7.77
CA ARG A 628 32.19 26.94 -6.94
C ARG A 628 32.43 27.57 -5.57
N LEU A 629 32.79 28.86 -5.50
CA LEU A 629 32.97 29.57 -4.22
C LEU A 629 31.68 29.61 -3.38
N THR A 630 30.52 29.83 -4.01
CA THR A 630 29.20 29.77 -3.35
C THR A 630 28.89 28.37 -2.78
N MET A 631 29.47 27.32 -3.36
CA MET A 631 29.33 25.93 -2.93
C MET A 631 30.37 25.47 -1.90
N VAL A 632 31.48 26.18 -1.68
CA VAL A 632 32.51 25.81 -0.68
C VAL A 632 31.92 25.53 0.73
N PRO A 633 30.95 26.30 1.26
CA PRO A 633 30.35 26.01 2.57
C PRO A 633 29.62 24.66 2.65
N LEU A 634 29.17 24.10 1.52
CA LEU A 634 28.55 22.77 1.46
C LEU A 634 29.51 21.67 1.92
N LEU A 635 30.82 21.89 1.75
CA LEU A 635 31.88 20.98 2.18
C LEU A 635 31.98 20.90 3.71
N LEU A 636 31.45 21.89 4.44
CA LEU A 636 31.40 21.92 5.91
C LEU A 636 30.17 21.20 6.49
N SER A 637 29.34 20.55 5.66
CA SER A 637 28.19 19.73 6.09
C SER A 637 28.55 18.77 7.24
N PHE A 638 29.72 18.14 7.18
CA PHE A 638 30.27 17.30 8.23
C PHE A 638 30.36 18.00 9.59
N PHE A 639 30.92 19.22 9.62
CA PHE A 639 31.08 19.98 10.85
C PHE A 639 29.72 20.43 11.42
N PHE A 640 28.78 20.88 10.59
CA PHE A 640 27.43 21.25 11.05
C PHE A 640 26.63 20.04 11.56
N GLY A 641 26.76 18.90 10.89
CA GLY A 641 26.22 17.62 11.34
C GLY A 641 26.80 17.16 12.68
N LEU A 642 28.13 17.25 12.83
CA LEU A 642 28.82 16.90 14.07
C LEU A 642 28.50 17.87 15.22
N LEU A 643 28.43 19.18 14.96
CA LEU A 643 28.03 20.19 15.96
C LEU A 643 26.62 19.92 16.49
N SER A 644 25.66 19.65 15.60
CA SER A 644 24.27 19.34 15.99
C SER A 644 24.11 17.99 16.70
N ASP A 645 25.03 17.03 16.51
CA ASP A 645 25.11 15.81 17.33
C ASP A 645 25.74 16.05 18.71
N CYS A 646 26.69 16.99 18.81
CA CYS A 646 27.45 17.26 20.03
C CYS A 646 26.71 18.16 21.03
N TYR A 647 26.13 19.27 20.55
CA TYR A 647 25.69 20.40 21.36
C TYR A 647 24.18 20.69 21.17
N PRO A 648 23.27 19.99 21.88
CA PRO A 648 21.84 20.26 21.77
C PRO A 648 21.46 21.63 22.36
N ILE A 649 21.08 22.58 21.51
CA ILE A 649 20.65 23.92 21.91
C ILE A 649 19.27 23.83 22.57
N MET A 650 19.13 24.34 23.80
CA MET A 650 17.91 24.18 24.64
C MET A 650 17.40 22.72 24.72
N GLY A 651 18.31 21.75 24.60
CA GLY A 651 18.00 20.33 24.61
C GLY A 651 17.47 19.75 23.28
N LEU A 652 17.38 20.52 22.19
CA LEU A 652 17.04 20.02 20.85
C LEU A 652 18.30 19.98 19.97
N ARG A 653 18.52 18.87 19.26
CA ARG A 653 19.71 18.65 18.41
C ARG A 653 19.57 19.29 17.04
N ARG A 654 18.39 19.28 16.42
CA ARG A 654 18.20 19.75 15.03
C ARG A 654 17.44 21.07 14.95
N LYS A 655 16.33 21.21 15.68
CA LYS A 655 15.38 22.34 15.52
C LYS A 655 16.04 23.73 15.50
N PHE A 656 16.91 24.02 16.46
CA PHE A 656 17.53 25.34 16.56
C PHE A 656 18.63 25.57 15.52
N TYR A 657 19.44 24.56 15.20
CA TYR A 657 20.40 24.68 14.09
C TYR A 657 19.68 24.92 12.75
N LEU A 658 18.59 24.20 12.50
CA LEU A 658 17.75 24.38 11.32
C LEU A 658 17.19 25.81 11.23
N VAL A 659 16.69 26.37 12.34
CA VAL A 659 16.17 27.75 12.41
C VAL A 659 17.28 28.78 12.25
N ILE A 660 18.44 28.59 12.88
CA ILE A 660 19.62 29.47 12.71
C ILE A 660 20.01 29.51 11.23
N GLY A 661 20.16 28.34 10.59
CA GLY A 661 20.46 28.25 9.16
C GLY A 661 19.43 28.95 8.28
N LEU A 662 18.14 28.79 8.57
CA LEU A 662 17.06 29.40 7.80
C LEU A 662 17.07 30.93 7.95
N VAL A 663 17.27 31.45 9.17
CA VAL A 663 17.40 32.89 9.44
C VAL A 663 18.64 33.45 8.73
N THR A 664 19.80 32.80 8.81
CA THR A 664 21.02 33.19 8.08
C THR A 664 20.77 33.23 6.58
N THR A 665 20.02 32.26 6.03
CA THR A 665 19.66 32.22 4.60
C THR A 665 18.82 33.44 4.20
N VAL A 666 17.72 33.69 4.93
CA VAL A 666 16.78 34.78 4.64
C VAL A 666 17.46 36.15 4.78
N VAL A 667 18.23 36.37 5.85
CA VAL A 667 18.97 37.63 6.05
C VAL A 667 20.01 37.84 4.93
N SER A 668 20.71 36.79 4.52
CA SER A 668 21.68 36.88 3.42
C SER A 668 21.03 37.18 2.08
N ILE A 669 19.84 36.62 1.80
CA ILE A 669 19.07 36.90 0.57
C ILE A 669 18.54 38.34 0.54
N PHE A 670 18.05 38.87 1.66
CA PHE A 670 17.68 40.29 1.73
C PHE A 670 18.89 41.23 1.61
N PHE A 671 20.04 40.85 2.16
CA PHE A 671 21.29 41.60 1.99
C PHE A 671 21.77 41.57 0.53
N LEU A 672 21.70 40.42 -0.15
CA LEU A 672 21.94 40.28 -1.59
C LEU A 672 21.01 41.16 -2.43
N ALA A 673 19.72 41.25 -2.07
CA ALA A 673 18.78 42.14 -2.75
C ALA A 673 19.21 43.62 -2.62
N GLY A 674 19.63 44.04 -1.42
CA GLY A 674 20.17 45.39 -1.18
C GLY A 674 21.46 45.67 -1.95
N LEU A 675 22.39 44.72 -1.99
CA LEU A 675 23.62 44.83 -2.79
C LEU A 675 23.32 44.93 -4.29
N ASN A 676 22.37 44.14 -4.80
CA ASN A 676 21.99 44.20 -6.21
C ASN A 676 21.27 45.51 -6.55
N ALA A 677 20.38 46.01 -5.70
CA ALA A 677 19.74 47.32 -5.88
C ALA A 677 20.76 48.47 -5.91
N TYR A 678 21.77 48.41 -5.04
CA TYR A 678 22.88 49.36 -5.05
C TYR A 678 23.72 49.27 -6.34
N MET A 679 24.01 48.06 -6.80
CA MET A 679 24.75 47.82 -8.04
C MET A 679 23.97 48.27 -9.29
N GLU A 680 22.64 48.09 -9.32
CA GLU A 680 21.74 48.62 -10.36
C GLU A 680 21.67 50.16 -10.37
N SER A 681 22.08 50.83 -9.28
CA SER A 681 22.16 52.30 -9.21
C SER A 681 23.49 52.90 -9.70
N LEU A 682 24.51 52.08 -9.95
CA LEU A 682 25.83 52.54 -10.39
C LEU A 682 25.92 52.61 -11.92
N PRO A 683 26.66 53.59 -12.49
CA PRO A 683 26.98 53.60 -13.91
C PRO A 683 27.76 52.35 -14.31
N ALA A 684 27.44 51.76 -15.47
CA ALA A 684 28.01 50.48 -15.92
C ALA A 684 29.55 50.44 -16.03
N ALA A 685 30.23 51.58 -16.07
CA ALA A 685 31.69 51.67 -16.07
C ALA A 685 32.34 51.49 -14.68
N ASN A 686 31.55 51.46 -13.59
CA ASN A 686 32.04 51.42 -12.20
C ASN A 686 31.75 50.08 -11.48
N SER A 687 31.61 48.97 -12.22
CA SER A 687 31.35 47.64 -11.67
C SER A 687 32.59 47.08 -10.92
N ASN A 688 32.75 47.49 -9.66
CA ASN A 688 33.90 47.13 -8.85
C ASN A 688 33.99 45.61 -8.57
N PHE A 689 35.16 45.00 -8.82
CA PHE A 689 35.49 43.63 -8.43
C PHE A 689 35.21 43.34 -6.93
N GLY A 690 35.38 44.34 -6.05
CA GLY A 690 35.06 44.23 -4.62
C GLY A 690 33.55 44.06 -4.32
N LEU A 691 32.66 44.64 -5.14
CA LEU A 691 31.21 44.43 -5.00
C LEU A 691 30.82 43.02 -5.45
N ALA A 692 31.42 42.52 -6.53
CA ALA A 692 31.25 41.13 -6.96
C ALA A 692 31.72 40.15 -5.86
N GLY A 693 32.87 40.43 -5.22
CA GLY A 693 33.36 39.68 -4.06
C GLY A 693 32.39 39.66 -2.87
N LEU A 694 31.78 40.81 -2.53
CA LEU A 694 30.76 40.89 -1.48
C LEU A 694 29.46 40.12 -1.82
N ILE A 695 29.06 40.12 -3.09
CA ILE A 695 27.93 39.33 -3.59
C ILE A 695 28.23 37.83 -3.48
N ILE A 696 29.42 37.39 -3.91
CA ILE A 696 29.84 35.98 -3.80
C ILE A 696 29.94 35.56 -2.33
N ALA A 697 30.47 36.43 -1.44
CA ALA A 697 30.55 36.15 -0.01
C ALA A 697 29.18 36.06 0.67
N SER A 698 28.22 36.93 0.30
CA SER A 698 26.85 36.88 0.84
C SER A 698 26.02 35.74 0.24
N ALA A 699 26.25 35.37 -1.02
CA ALA A 699 25.74 34.13 -1.62
C ALA A 699 26.29 32.88 -0.90
N ALA A 700 27.59 32.84 -0.60
CA ALA A 700 28.18 31.78 0.21
C ALA A 700 27.59 31.76 1.63
N LEU A 701 27.31 32.91 2.25
CA LEU A 701 26.62 32.98 3.55
C LEU A 701 25.18 32.43 3.49
N ALA A 702 24.43 32.75 2.42
CA ALA A 702 23.09 32.21 2.18
C ALA A 702 23.13 30.67 2.00
N SER A 703 24.08 30.18 1.19
CA SER A 703 24.39 28.76 1.00
C SER A 703 24.77 28.07 2.31
N THR A 704 25.58 28.74 3.16
CA THR A 704 25.96 28.27 4.51
C THR A 704 24.75 28.12 5.42
N GLY A 705 23.84 29.10 5.43
CA GLY A 705 22.58 29.01 6.16
C GLY A 705 21.76 27.81 5.69
N ASN A 706 21.58 27.68 4.38
CA ASN A 706 20.72 26.65 3.82
C ASN A 706 21.28 25.24 4.03
N ILE A 707 22.60 25.04 4.01
CA ILE A 707 23.17 23.71 4.26
C ILE A 707 23.00 23.26 5.71
N ILE A 708 23.06 24.17 6.68
CA ILE A 708 22.75 23.83 8.09
C ILE A 708 21.30 23.33 8.20
N THR A 709 20.36 24.03 7.55
CA THR A 709 18.95 23.65 7.45
C THR A 709 18.79 22.29 6.74
N TYR A 710 19.44 22.10 5.59
CA TYR A 710 19.37 20.88 4.79
C TYR A 710 19.95 19.65 5.51
N VAL A 711 21.11 19.76 6.17
CA VAL A 711 21.69 18.69 6.98
C VAL A 711 20.71 18.27 8.08
N CYS A 712 20.08 19.22 8.76
CA CYS A 712 19.07 18.94 9.79
C CYS A 712 17.83 18.23 9.22
N ILE A 713 17.32 18.68 8.07
CA ILE A 713 16.18 18.04 7.36
C ILE A 713 16.54 16.62 6.94
N HIS A 714 17.64 16.45 6.21
CA HIS A 714 18.02 15.16 5.63
C HIS A 714 18.31 14.12 6.71
N THR A 715 18.97 14.54 7.81
CA THR A 715 19.14 13.71 9.00
C THR A 715 17.80 13.29 9.61
N ARG A 716 16.85 14.23 9.74
CA ARG A 716 15.52 13.92 10.29
C ARG A 716 14.71 12.98 9.40
N VAL A 717 14.81 13.10 8.07
CA VAL A 717 14.17 12.17 7.13
C VAL A 717 14.74 10.75 7.31
N ILE A 718 16.06 10.60 7.48
CA ILE A 718 16.69 9.30 7.73
C ILE A 718 16.31 8.72 9.10
N GLU A 719 16.29 9.53 10.17
CA GLU A 719 15.81 9.11 11.50
C GLU A 719 14.37 8.58 11.47
N LEU A 720 13.51 9.16 10.62
CA LEU A 720 12.13 8.71 10.41
C LEU A 720 12.05 7.47 9.50
N SER A 721 12.87 7.38 8.46
CA SER A 721 12.95 6.18 7.60
C SER A 721 13.44 4.95 8.37
N GLN A 722 14.33 5.14 9.34
CA GLN A 722 14.73 4.08 10.26
C GLN A 722 13.59 3.58 11.17
N ARG A 723 12.45 4.29 11.29
CA ARG A 723 11.24 3.75 11.96
C ARG A 723 10.34 2.92 11.04
N GLU A 724 10.58 2.95 9.73
CA GLU A 724 9.83 2.14 8.76
C GLU A 724 10.29 0.66 8.86
N PRO A 725 9.35 -0.31 8.77
CA PRO A 725 9.70 -1.72 8.69
C PRO A 725 10.47 -2.01 7.40
N LEU A 726 11.30 -3.05 7.39
CA LEU A 726 12.29 -3.33 6.34
C LEU A 726 11.71 -3.29 4.90
N GLY A 727 10.50 -3.84 4.71
CA GLY A 727 9.79 -3.86 3.42
C GLY A 727 9.20 -2.52 2.97
N LEU A 728 9.04 -1.54 3.86
CA LEU A 728 8.62 -0.17 3.52
C LEU A 728 9.75 0.85 3.62
N ARG A 729 10.94 0.43 4.06
CA ARG A 729 12.03 1.36 4.36
C ARG A 729 12.55 2.08 3.12
N GLY A 730 12.55 3.40 3.22
CA GLY A 730 12.83 4.34 2.14
C GLY A 730 11.56 4.97 1.56
N SER A 731 10.36 4.58 2.00
CA SER A 731 9.08 5.16 1.54
C SER A 731 8.96 6.64 1.92
N ILE A 732 9.33 7.03 3.14
CA ILE A 732 9.36 8.45 3.54
C ILE A 732 10.45 9.23 2.79
N GLN A 733 11.60 8.60 2.48
CA GLN A 733 12.65 9.21 1.67
C GLN A 733 12.20 9.44 0.23
N ALA A 734 11.56 8.46 -0.42
CA ALA A 734 10.97 8.65 -1.74
C ALA A 734 9.93 9.77 -1.75
N THR A 735 9.06 9.82 -0.72
CA THR A 735 8.07 10.91 -0.59
C THR A 735 8.74 12.28 -0.44
N TYR A 736 9.81 12.36 0.34
CA TYR A 736 10.64 13.56 0.52
C TYR A 736 11.34 13.98 -0.78
N LEU A 737 11.94 13.07 -1.54
CA LEU A 737 12.60 13.37 -2.80
C LEU A 737 11.58 13.80 -3.89
N ILE A 738 10.43 13.14 -3.97
CA ILE A 738 9.29 13.56 -4.82
C ILE A 738 8.85 14.99 -4.47
N PHE A 739 8.66 15.27 -3.17
CA PHE A 739 8.29 16.61 -2.73
C PHE A 739 9.36 17.66 -3.09
N ARG A 740 10.65 17.31 -3.01
CA ARG A 740 11.73 18.18 -3.49
C ARG A 740 11.62 18.45 -4.99
N CYS A 741 11.42 17.44 -5.83
CA CYS A 741 11.21 17.63 -7.28
C CYS A 741 10.04 18.58 -7.57
N ILE A 742 8.93 18.47 -6.82
CA ILE A 742 7.79 19.39 -6.93
C ILE A 742 8.19 20.82 -6.53
N VAL A 743 8.93 21.00 -5.43
CA VAL A 743 9.38 22.34 -5.00
C VAL A 743 10.37 22.95 -6.00
N TYR A 744 11.30 22.17 -6.56
CA TYR A 744 12.19 22.61 -7.63
C TYR A 744 11.40 23.18 -8.83
N ILE A 745 10.42 22.41 -9.34
CA ILE A 745 9.54 22.84 -10.44
C ILE A 745 8.76 24.12 -10.08
N ILE A 746 8.25 24.24 -8.85
CA ILE A 746 7.57 25.45 -8.38
C ILE A 746 8.53 26.65 -8.37
N THR A 747 9.76 26.49 -7.85
CA THR A 747 10.75 27.56 -7.83
C THR A 747 11.15 28.00 -9.24
N ASP A 748 11.40 27.05 -10.15
CA ASP A 748 11.71 27.37 -11.55
C ASP A 748 10.53 28.05 -12.26
N ALA A 749 9.28 27.66 -11.97
CA ALA A 749 8.09 28.35 -12.47
C ALA A 749 7.99 29.80 -11.95
N CYS A 750 8.29 30.02 -10.67
CA CYS A 750 8.35 31.36 -10.09
C CYS A 750 9.48 32.21 -10.70
N VAL A 751 10.68 31.65 -10.89
CA VAL A 751 11.80 32.33 -11.57
C VAL A 751 11.43 32.67 -13.02
N TYR A 752 10.81 31.74 -13.74
CA TYR A 752 10.35 31.95 -15.11
C TYR A 752 9.28 33.05 -15.18
N ALA A 753 8.29 33.05 -14.29
CA ALA A 753 7.27 34.09 -14.22
C ALA A 753 7.89 35.48 -13.99
N VAL A 754 8.81 35.61 -13.02
CA VAL A 754 9.51 36.87 -12.71
C VAL A 754 10.40 37.36 -13.86
N ARG A 755 10.99 36.44 -14.64
CA ARG A 755 11.77 36.80 -15.84
C ARG A 755 10.89 37.29 -17.00
N ASN A 756 9.69 36.75 -17.17
CA ASN A 756 8.78 37.12 -18.27
C ASN A 756 7.87 38.31 -17.96
N SER A 757 7.66 38.67 -16.70
CA SER A 757 6.76 39.75 -16.30
C SER A 757 7.29 41.17 -16.58
N VAL A 758 8.38 41.33 -17.33
CA VAL A 758 9.12 42.60 -17.44
C VAL A 758 9.63 42.84 -18.87
N THR A 759 9.59 44.09 -19.32
CA THR A 759 10.13 44.54 -20.60
C THR A 759 11.67 44.52 -20.61
N ALA A 760 12.26 44.43 -21.81
CA ALA A 760 13.69 44.11 -22.01
C ALA A 760 14.72 45.07 -21.36
N ALA A 761 14.30 46.21 -20.80
CA ALA A 761 15.20 47.22 -20.24
C ALA A 761 15.59 47.01 -18.76
N SER A 762 14.81 46.27 -17.96
CA SER A 762 14.96 46.32 -16.48
C SER A 762 14.61 45.03 -15.73
N THR A 763 15.28 43.91 -16.04
CA THR A 763 15.14 42.64 -15.27
C THR A 763 15.41 42.83 -13.76
N PRO A 764 14.41 42.74 -12.86
CA PRO A 764 14.57 43.15 -11.47
C PRO A 764 14.97 41.95 -10.60
N TYR A 765 16.25 41.57 -10.68
CA TYR A 765 16.81 40.52 -9.80
C TYR A 765 16.65 40.90 -8.31
N THR A 766 16.72 42.20 -8.01
CA THR A 766 16.34 42.79 -6.71
C THR A 766 14.94 42.35 -6.25
N THR A 767 13.90 42.53 -7.07
CA THR A 767 12.53 42.15 -6.72
C THR A 767 12.39 40.63 -6.58
N ALA A 768 13.05 39.85 -7.43
CA ALA A 768 13.10 38.40 -7.31
C ALA A 768 13.64 37.97 -5.93
N LEU A 769 14.80 38.49 -5.53
CA LEU A 769 15.44 38.17 -4.25
C LEU A 769 14.57 38.56 -3.03
N VAL A 770 13.90 39.72 -3.07
CA VAL A 770 12.98 40.13 -1.98
C VAL A 770 11.78 39.19 -1.89
N VAL A 771 11.11 38.90 -3.00
CA VAL A 771 9.94 38.00 -3.02
C VAL A 771 10.32 36.60 -2.57
N PHE A 772 11.44 36.06 -3.07
CA PHE A 772 11.93 34.75 -2.68
C PHE A 772 12.38 34.69 -1.22
N GLY A 773 13.01 35.73 -0.68
CA GLY A 773 13.33 35.85 0.74
C GLY A 773 12.08 35.76 1.65
N ILE A 774 10.98 36.41 1.25
CA ILE A 774 9.69 36.33 1.95
C ILE A 774 9.09 34.91 1.86
N VAL A 775 9.10 34.30 0.67
CA VAL A 775 8.58 32.93 0.45
C VAL A 775 9.36 31.89 1.25
N ILE A 776 10.69 32.02 1.36
CA ILE A 776 11.55 31.13 2.15
C ILE A 776 11.27 31.29 3.65
N ALA A 777 10.97 32.50 4.12
CA ALA A 777 10.68 32.81 5.52
C ALA A 777 9.26 32.39 5.96
N MET A 778 8.27 32.43 5.06
CA MET A 778 6.85 32.21 5.36
C MET A 778 6.53 30.89 6.11
N PRO A 779 7.19 29.74 5.85
CA PRO A 779 6.97 28.50 6.60
C PRO A 779 7.57 28.46 8.02
N LEU A 780 8.39 29.45 8.43
CA LEU A 780 9.07 29.46 9.74
C LEU A 780 8.13 29.24 10.95
N PRO A 781 6.92 29.84 11.04
CA PRO A 781 6.00 29.58 12.14
C PRO A 781 5.52 28.11 12.21
N LEU A 782 5.36 27.45 11.06
CA LEU A 782 5.00 26.03 10.99
C LEU A 782 6.15 25.15 11.48
N ILE A 783 7.39 25.50 11.13
CA ILE A 783 8.61 24.82 11.63
C ILE A 783 8.69 24.98 13.16
N LEU A 784 8.52 26.20 13.67
CA LEU A 784 8.58 26.48 15.11
C LEU A 784 7.49 25.75 15.89
N LYS A 785 6.26 25.63 15.35
CA LYS A 785 5.14 24.95 16.01
C LYS A 785 5.17 23.42 15.87
N TYR A 786 5.37 22.90 14.66
CA TYR A 786 5.16 21.47 14.32
C TYR A 786 6.45 20.65 14.12
N TRP A 787 7.65 21.23 14.31
CA TRP A 787 8.87 20.41 14.40
C TRP A 787 8.92 19.70 15.76
N GLU A 788 8.45 18.46 15.78
CA GLU A 788 8.54 17.54 16.93
C GLU A 788 9.90 16.84 16.97
N GLU A 789 10.60 16.97 18.10
CA GLU A 789 11.91 16.37 18.34
C GLU A 789 12.05 15.98 19.83
N LYS A 790 12.76 14.88 20.12
CA LYS A 790 13.02 14.46 21.50
C LYS A 790 14.02 15.42 22.16
N ARG A 791 13.77 15.79 23.41
CA ARG A 791 14.75 16.56 24.21
C ARG A 791 15.86 15.64 24.72
N TYR A 792 17.10 16.10 24.60
CA TYR A 792 18.32 15.47 25.12
C TYR A 792 18.95 16.38 26.18
N SER A 793 19.24 15.82 27.35
CA SER A 793 19.78 16.58 28.50
C SER A 793 21.31 16.68 28.52
N LEU A 794 22.03 15.82 27.78
CA LEU A 794 23.49 15.73 27.85
C LEU A 794 24.15 16.21 26.54
N SER A 795 24.98 17.25 26.66
CA SER A 795 25.99 17.60 25.66
C SER A 795 27.11 16.54 25.67
N THR A 796 27.69 16.26 24.50
CA THR A 796 28.86 15.36 24.40
C THR A 796 30.00 16.09 23.71
N PRO A 797 31.22 16.10 24.28
CA PRO A 797 32.32 16.87 23.72
C PRO A 797 32.73 16.36 22.34
N MET A 798 32.96 17.30 21.42
CA MET A 798 33.22 17.03 19.99
C MET A 798 34.38 16.07 19.76
N LYS A 799 35.43 16.12 20.59
CA LYS A 799 36.56 15.17 20.59
C LYS A 799 36.09 13.71 20.76
N THR A 800 35.18 13.45 21.70
CA THR A 800 34.66 12.09 21.95
C THR A 800 33.76 11.62 20.82
N ARG A 801 32.89 12.48 20.29
CA ARG A 801 32.06 12.15 19.11
C ARG A 801 32.90 11.88 17.87
N GLY A 802 33.95 12.68 17.62
CA GLY A 802 34.90 12.45 16.54
C GLY A 802 35.66 11.12 16.67
N GLN A 803 36.06 10.73 17.89
CA GLN A 803 36.69 9.42 18.14
C GLN A 803 35.73 8.24 17.92
N ILE A 804 34.46 8.38 18.30
CA ILE A 804 33.41 7.38 18.02
C ILE A 804 33.20 7.26 16.50
N LEU A 805 33.02 8.40 15.81
CA LEU A 805 32.83 8.43 14.36
C LEU A 805 34.02 7.82 13.62
N TRP A 806 35.26 8.12 14.04
CA TRP A 806 36.46 7.53 13.45
C TRP A 806 36.47 5.99 13.55
N LYS A 807 35.94 5.41 14.64
CA LYS A 807 35.73 3.96 14.74
C LYS A 807 34.58 3.48 13.85
N ILE A 808 33.49 4.23 13.72
CA ILE A 808 32.36 3.87 12.84
C ILE A 808 32.78 3.86 11.36
N MET A 809 33.56 4.85 10.90
CA MET A 809 34.11 4.92 9.54
C MET A 809 34.98 3.70 9.17
N GLN A 810 35.55 3.01 10.16
CA GLN A 810 36.36 1.80 9.96
C GLN A 810 35.52 0.55 9.70
N GLN A 811 34.22 0.54 10.03
CA GLN A 811 33.35 -0.61 9.79
C GLN A 811 33.20 -0.89 8.30
N LYS A 812 33.23 -2.17 7.91
CA LYS A 812 33.12 -2.59 6.50
C LYS A 812 31.87 -2.08 5.81
N ALA A 813 30.70 -2.12 6.47
CA ALA A 813 29.47 -1.55 5.91
C ALA A 813 29.57 -0.03 5.67
N MET A 814 30.31 0.71 6.51
CA MET A 814 30.39 2.16 6.40
C MET A 814 31.29 2.61 5.25
N TRP A 815 32.56 2.16 5.23
CA TRP A 815 33.47 2.60 4.18
C TRP A 815 33.08 2.08 2.80
N SER A 816 32.45 0.90 2.71
CA SER A 816 32.00 0.37 1.42
C SER A 816 30.83 1.17 0.83
N VAL A 817 29.84 1.57 1.64
CA VAL A 817 28.77 2.45 1.17
C VAL A 817 29.28 3.85 0.83
N LEU A 818 30.21 4.42 1.62
CA LEU A 818 30.87 5.69 1.26
C LEU A 818 31.63 5.57 -0.06
N ALA A 819 32.47 4.53 -0.22
CA ALA A 819 33.22 4.30 -1.45
C ALA A 819 32.29 4.14 -2.67
N PHE A 820 31.21 3.36 -2.55
CA PHE A 820 30.16 3.30 -3.57
C PHE A 820 29.63 4.70 -3.90
N MET A 821 29.15 5.45 -2.91
CA MET A 821 28.52 6.76 -3.15
C MET A 821 29.45 7.73 -3.88
N HIS A 822 30.74 7.79 -3.50
CA HIS A 822 31.67 8.74 -4.11
C HIS A 822 32.12 8.28 -5.49
N PHE A 823 32.49 7.02 -5.65
CA PHE A 823 32.96 6.47 -6.92
C PHE A 823 31.84 6.51 -7.97
N PHE A 824 30.63 6.09 -7.58
CA PHE A 824 29.45 6.12 -8.44
C PHE A 824 29.02 7.56 -8.79
N THR A 825 29.03 8.49 -7.82
CA THR A 825 28.75 9.91 -8.12
C THR A 825 29.82 10.52 -9.04
N LEU A 826 31.11 10.24 -8.80
CA LEU A 826 32.21 10.79 -9.59
C LEU A 826 32.07 10.42 -11.05
N PHE A 827 32.02 9.12 -11.36
CA PHE A 827 31.99 8.67 -12.75
C PHE A 827 30.63 8.88 -13.44
N LEU A 828 29.51 9.04 -12.72
CA LEU A 828 28.24 9.43 -13.37
C LEU A 828 28.11 10.94 -13.66
N ASN A 829 28.86 11.80 -12.96
CA ASN A 829 28.76 13.25 -13.16
C ASN A 829 29.84 13.81 -14.10
N ILE A 830 30.90 13.06 -14.42
CA ILE A 830 31.85 13.46 -15.46
C ILE A 830 31.09 13.58 -16.79
N GLY A 831 31.30 14.71 -17.47
CA GLY A 831 30.59 15.08 -18.67
C GLY A 831 31.42 16.10 -19.45
N PHE A 832 31.60 15.87 -20.76
CA PHE A 832 32.36 16.77 -21.61
C PHE A 832 31.44 17.88 -22.12
N SER A 833 31.62 19.10 -21.59
CA SER A 833 30.67 20.22 -21.74
C SER A 833 30.63 20.76 -23.18
N GLY A 834 31.79 20.95 -23.81
CA GLY A 834 31.93 21.40 -25.20
C GLY A 834 31.24 20.47 -26.19
N PRO A 835 31.65 19.19 -26.32
CA PRO A 835 30.98 18.22 -27.20
C PRO A 835 29.46 18.12 -26.97
N SER A 836 29.01 18.13 -25.71
CA SER A 836 27.58 18.09 -25.38
C SER A 836 26.84 19.36 -25.86
N SER A 837 27.48 20.53 -25.78
CA SER A 837 26.93 21.78 -26.32
C SER A 837 26.83 21.74 -27.84
N VAL A 838 27.83 21.17 -28.54
CA VAL A 838 27.83 21.00 -30.01
C VAL A 838 26.68 20.10 -30.45
N ILE A 839 26.49 18.94 -29.81
CA ILE A 839 25.35 18.04 -30.09
C ILE A 839 24.01 18.75 -29.91
N SER A 840 23.84 19.55 -28.85
CA SER A 840 22.59 20.29 -28.63
C SER A 840 22.36 21.43 -29.63
N MET A 841 23.42 22.03 -30.19
CA MET A 841 23.33 22.96 -31.32
C MET A 841 22.96 22.24 -32.62
N TRP A 842 23.64 21.15 -32.98
CA TRP A 842 23.33 20.37 -34.19
C TRP A 842 21.92 19.77 -34.19
N ALA A 843 21.37 19.45 -33.01
CA ALA A 843 19.97 19.03 -32.87
C ALA A 843 18.95 20.19 -32.81
N GLY A 844 19.37 21.46 -32.93
CA GLY A 844 18.47 22.62 -32.85
C GLY A 844 17.84 22.85 -31.47
N ALA A 845 18.43 22.31 -30.40
CA ALA A 845 17.91 22.36 -29.03
C ALA A 845 18.57 23.45 -28.15
N SER A 846 19.62 24.13 -28.64
CA SER A 846 20.34 25.17 -27.88
C SER A 846 19.47 26.38 -27.49
N GLY A 847 18.42 26.68 -28.26
CA GLY A 847 17.43 27.73 -27.99
C GLY A 847 16.22 27.27 -27.16
N ASP A 848 16.38 26.20 -26.37
CA ASP A 848 15.31 25.68 -25.52
C ASP A 848 14.99 26.58 -24.32
N ASN A 849 13.71 26.64 -23.97
CA ASN A 849 13.27 27.33 -22.77
C ASN A 849 13.72 26.53 -21.53
N GLN A 850 14.64 27.10 -20.75
CA GLN A 850 15.22 26.47 -19.56
C GLN A 850 14.16 25.95 -18.57
N PHE A 851 13.01 26.63 -18.43
CA PHE A 851 11.93 26.15 -17.57
C PHE A 851 11.36 24.81 -18.05
N VAL A 852 11.19 24.63 -19.37
CA VAL A 852 10.70 23.38 -19.95
C VAL A 852 11.71 22.25 -19.74
N ILE A 853 13.01 22.53 -19.90
CA ILE A 853 14.08 21.57 -19.59
C ILE A 853 14.01 21.14 -18.12
N GLN A 854 13.88 22.08 -17.17
CA GLN A 854 13.81 21.75 -15.74
C GLN A 854 12.55 20.96 -15.36
N VAL A 855 11.39 21.29 -15.94
CA VAL A 855 10.15 20.52 -15.75
C VAL A 855 10.33 19.08 -16.26
N MET A 856 10.95 18.91 -17.44
CA MET A 856 11.26 17.60 -18.00
C MET A 856 12.25 16.82 -17.13
N TYR A 857 13.30 17.49 -16.64
CA TYR A 857 14.36 16.91 -15.81
C TYR A 857 13.83 16.44 -14.45
N TYR A 858 13.27 17.36 -13.65
CA TYR A 858 12.74 17.05 -12.32
C TYR A 858 11.47 16.19 -12.38
N GLY A 859 10.64 16.32 -13.41
CA GLY A 859 9.48 15.45 -13.64
C GLY A 859 9.88 14.00 -13.92
N THR A 860 10.91 13.79 -14.74
CA THR A 860 11.45 12.44 -15.03
C THR A 860 12.16 11.84 -13.82
N MET A 861 12.90 12.64 -13.04
CA MET A 861 13.44 12.19 -11.75
C MET A 861 12.32 11.79 -10.77
N MET A 862 11.24 12.58 -10.68
CA MET A 862 10.08 12.28 -9.84
C MET A 862 9.42 10.95 -10.24
N LEU A 863 9.22 10.73 -11.55
CA LEU A 863 8.68 9.48 -12.09
C LEU A 863 9.62 8.30 -11.78
N THR A 864 10.94 8.48 -11.91
CA THR A 864 11.95 7.48 -11.55
C THR A 864 11.86 7.08 -10.08
N ILE A 865 11.68 8.05 -9.18
CA ILE A 865 11.52 7.81 -7.73
C ILE A 865 10.18 7.12 -7.41
N LEU A 866 9.10 7.45 -8.14
CA LEU A 866 7.81 6.76 -8.03
C LEU A 866 7.91 5.30 -8.49
N VAL A 867 8.50 5.05 -9.66
CA VAL A 867 8.76 3.68 -10.18
C VAL A 867 9.63 2.90 -9.20
N TRP A 868 10.68 3.51 -8.63
CA TRP A 868 11.46 2.86 -7.58
C TRP A 868 10.62 2.51 -6.36
N ARG A 869 9.80 3.44 -5.85
CA ARG A 869 8.97 3.24 -4.66
C ARG A 869 8.04 2.04 -4.79
N PHE A 870 7.38 1.88 -5.94
CA PHE A 870 6.37 0.84 -6.15
C PHE A 870 6.98 -0.50 -6.62
N TYR A 871 8.01 -0.48 -7.48
CA TYR A 871 8.53 -1.70 -8.11
C TYR A 871 9.91 -2.14 -7.60
N PHE A 872 10.84 -1.21 -7.37
CA PHE A 872 12.26 -1.55 -7.09
C PHE A 872 12.68 -1.44 -5.62
N MET A 873 11.86 -0.85 -4.74
CA MET A 873 12.20 -0.57 -3.33
C MET A 873 12.65 -1.81 -2.52
N ASN A 874 12.23 -3.01 -2.94
CA ASN A 874 12.64 -4.28 -2.33
C ASN A 874 13.38 -5.23 -3.31
N ARG A 875 13.62 -4.82 -4.57
CA ARG A 875 14.45 -5.55 -5.55
C ARG A 875 15.95 -5.31 -5.24
N PRO A 876 16.86 -6.25 -5.60
CA PRO A 876 18.27 -6.17 -5.27
C PRO A 876 18.96 -4.92 -5.82
N TRP A 877 19.59 -4.14 -4.93
CA TRP A 877 20.19 -2.85 -5.22
C TRP A 877 21.15 -2.86 -6.43
N ARG A 878 22.06 -3.84 -6.53
CA ARG A 878 23.08 -3.86 -7.59
C ARG A 878 22.49 -3.79 -9.01
N TYR A 879 21.36 -4.44 -9.27
CA TYR A 879 20.71 -4.40 -10.58
C TYR A 879 20.00 -3.06 -10.81
N PHE A 880 19.33 -2.51 -9.79
CA PHE A 880 18.68 -1.20 -9.88
C PHE A 880 19.70 -0.07 -10.12
N TYR A 881 20.80 -0.04 -9.37
CA TYR A 881 21.83 0.98 -9.55
C TYR A 881 22.68 0.76 -10.82
N ALA A 882 22.79 -0.47 -11.34
CA ALA A 882 23.37 -0.71 -12.66
C ALA A 882 22.56 -0.04 -13.80
N ALA A 883 21.25 0.15 -13.63
CA ALA A 883 20.43 0.82 -14.64
C ALA A 883 20.84 2.29 -14.88
N ALA A 884 21.42 2.98 -13.89
CA ALA A 884 21.82 4.39 -14.05
C ALA A 884 22.94 4.60 -15.10
N PRO A 885 24.12 3.94 -15.01
CA PRO A 885 25.12 4.03 -16.08
C PRO A 885 24.61 3.43 -17.40
N ILE A 886 23.82 2.34 -17.39
CA ILE A 886 23.27 1.76 -18.64
C ILE A 886 22.40 2.78 -19.38
N LEU A 887 21.38 3.33 -18.70
CA LEU A 887 20.43 4.26 -19.31
C LEU A 887 21.08 5.59 -19.69
N LEU A 888 22.08 6.06 -18.93
CA LEU A 888 22.90 7.22 -19.30
C LEU A 888 23.71 6.92 -20.57
N ILE A 889 24.56 5.90 -20.55
CA ILE A 889 25.54 5.63 -21.60
C ILE A 889 24.85 5.24 -22.91
N VAL A 890 23.91 4.30 -22.87
CA VAL A 890 23.30 3.75 -24.10
C VAL A 890 22.47 4.81 -24.84
N SER A 891 21.65 5.58 -24.13
CA SER A 891 20.82 6.62 -24.76
C SER A 891 21.65 7.79 -25.29
N GLN A 892 22.67 8.23 -24.55
CA GLN A 892 23.49 9.37 -24.92
C GLN A 892 24.52 9.01 -26.01
N LEU A 893 25.05 7.79 -26.02
CA LEU A 893 25.88 7.28 -27.10
C LEU A 893 25.07 7.11 -28.40
N PHE A 894 23.84 6.60 -28.32
CA PHE A 894 22.94 6.52 -29.48
C PHE A 894 22.59 7.91 -30.03
N ALA A 895 22.21 8.85 -29.15
CA ALA A 895 21.95 10.24 -29.55
C ALA A 895 23.18 10.88 -30.20
N SER A 896 24.36 10.71 -29.60
CA SER A 896 25.62 11.27 -30.09
C SER A 896 25.95 10.78 -31.49
N ILE A 897 25.88 9.46 -31.74
CA ILE A 897 26.11 8.87 -33.07
C ILE A 897 25.10 9.41 -34.08
N CYS A 898 23.80 9.41 -33.74
CA CYS A 898 22.76 9.83 -34.67
C CYS A 898 22.84 11.32 -35.05
N ILE A 899 23.20 12.20 -34.11
CA ILE A 899 23.26 13.65 -34.32
C ILE A 899 24.60 14.06 -34.95
N SER A 900 25.74 13.49 -34.52
CA SER A 900 27.04 13.84 -35.10
C SER A 900 27.18 13.33 -36.54
N MET A 901 26.75 12.08 -36.81
CA MET A 901 26.79 11.49 -38.14
C MET A 901 25.63 11.90 -39.04
N ASP A 902 24.82 12.88 -38.62
CA ASP A 902 23.77 13.52 -39.44
C ASP A 902 22.71 12.51 -39.95
N LEU A 903 22.45 11.48 -39.15
CA LEU A 903 21.42 10.47 -39.39
C LEU A 903 20.05 10.97 -38.90
N VAL A 904 20.01 11.60 -37.73
CA VAL A 904 18.81 12.19 -37.11
C VAL A 904 19.22 13.44 -36.31
N ARG A 905 18.98 14.62 -36.88
CA ARG A 905 19.20 15.92 -36.23
C ARG A 905 17.87 16.60 -35.89
N ASP A 906 17.11 15.98 -34.99
CA ASP A 906 15.82 16.51 -34.51
C ASP A 906 15.88 16.93 -33.02
N ARG A 907 15.18 18.04 -32.74
CA ARG A 907 15.09 18.68 -31.42
C ARG A 907 14.34 17.83 -30.41
N TYR A 908 13.27 17.15 -30.83
CA TYR A 908 12.47 16.30 -29.95
C TYR A 908 13.19 14.97 -29.68
N PHE A 909 13.87 14.41 -30.68
CA PHE A 909 14.75 13.26 -30.52
C PHE A 909 15.82 13.49 -29.43
N TYR A 910 16.57 14.59 -29.52
CA TYR A 910 17.57 14.94 -28.50
C TYR A 910 16.95 15.11 -27.10
N ARG A 911 15.78 15.75 -27.00
CA ARG A 911 15.04 15.87 -25.73
C ARG A 911 14.65 14.52 -25.13
N VAL A 912 14.11 13.60 -25.93
CA VAL A 912 13.72 12.26 -25.44
C VAL A 912 14.95 11.48 -24.96
N MET A 913 16.07 11.56 -25.68
CA MET A 913 17.31 10.87 -25.27
C MET A 913 17.89 11.46 -23.97
N THR A 914 17.82 12.78 -23.78
CA THR A 914 18.29 13.43 -22.54
C THR A 914 17.42 13.15 -21.31
N LEU A 915 16.15 12.72 -21.46
CA LEU A 915 15.34 12.25 -20.32
C LEU A 915 15.97 11.04 -19.60
N PHE A 916 16.67 10.16 -20.31
CA PHE A 916 17.35 9.02 -19.69
C PHE A 916 18.52 9.44 -18.78
N THR A 917 19.16 10.57 -19.05
CA THR A 917 20.12 11.22 -18.14
C THR A 917 19.41 11.64 -16.84
N SER A 918 18.20 12.18 -16.92
CA SER A 918 17.37 12.48 -15.74
C SER A 918 16.95 11.21 -14.96
N VAL A 919 16.67 10.09 -15.65
CA VAL A 919 16.45 8.79 -14.99
C VAL A 919 17.70 8.36 -14.21
N SER A 920 18.88 8.45 -14.83
CA SER A 920 20.15 8.14 -14.19
C SER A 920 20.41 9.02 -12.94
N ALA A 921 20.17 10.33 -13.05
CA ALA A 921 20.26 11.27 -11.92
C ALA A 921 19.27 10.92 -10.78
N GLY A 922 18.03 10.53 -11.11
CA GLY A 922 17.02 10.08 -10.16
C GLY A 922 17.45 8.83 -9.39
N ILE A 923 18.05 7.86 -10.08
CA ILE A 923 18.67 6.68 -9.46
C ILE A 923 19.86 7.09 -8.58
N GLY A 924 20.69 8.05 -9.02
CA GLY A 924 21.80 8.60 -8.23
C GLY A 924 21.36 9.23 -6.90
N TRP A 925 20.26 9.99 -6.88
CA TRP A 925 19.68 10.58 -5.66
C TRP A 925 19.14 9.53 -4.67
N LEU A 926 18.63 8.41 -5.18
CA LEU A 926 18.31 7.25 -4.35
C LEU A 926 19.60 6.56 -3.85
N GLY A 927 20.67 6.58 -4.63
CA GLY A 927 21.97 5.98 -4.29
C GLY A 927 22.70 6.69 -3.15
N SER A 928 22.59 8.01 -3.07
CA SER A 928 23.18 8.82 -1.99
C SER A 928 22.41 8.76 -0.66
N SER A 929 21.15 8.27 -0.67
CA SER A 929 20.25 8.37 0.49
C SER A 929 19.70 7.03 1.01
N ILE A 930 19.36 6.07 0.15
CA ILE A 930 18.76 4.80 0.57
C ILE A 930 19.77 3.90 1.34
N PRO A 931 20.98 3.61 0.83
CA PRO A 931 21.94 2.76 1.56
C PRO A 931 22.40 3.37 2.89
N LEU A 932 22.43 4.71 2.96
CA LEU A 932 22.81 5.48 4.14
C LEU A 932 21.87 5.21 5.35
N THR A 933 20.59 4.88 5.10
CA THR A 933 19.63 4.56 6.17
C THR A 933 19.99 3.33 6.98
N GLU A 934 20.71 2.36 6.40
CA GLU A 934 20.99 1.09 7.07
C GLU A 934 22.26 1.13 7.92
N ILE A 935 23.20 2.02 7.59
CA ILE A 935 24.51 2.14 8.26
C ILE A 935 24.53 3.19 9.37
N ILE A 936 23.66 4.21 9.34
CA ILE A 936 23.63 5.27 10.36
C ILE A 936 23.25 4.72 11.75
N GLN A 937 24.07 5.07 12.75
CA GLN A 937 23.93 4.70 14.15
C GLN A 937 23.31 5.83 14.99
N GLU A 938 22.62 5.46 16.07
CA GLU A 938 21.96 6.45 16.95
C GLU A 938 22.98 7.35 17.69
N GLY A 939 22.76 8.65 17.65
CA GLY A 939 23.65 9.65 18.25
C GLY A 939 24.87 10.05 17.41
N SER A 940 24.96 9.59 16.16
CA SER A 940 25.93 10.09 15.17
C SER A 940 25.26 10.44 13.83
N GLU A 941 23.94 10.63 13.82
CA GLU A 941 23.17 10.76 12.59
C GLU A 941 23.58 11.99 11.79
N GLY A 942 23.75 13.13 12.46
CA GLY A 942 24.09 14.40 11.81
C GLY A 942 25.49 14.35 11.25
N ALA A 943 26.47 13.85 12.02
CA ALA A 943 27.85 13.71 11.59
C ALA A 943 27.97 12.79 10.37
N MET A 944 27.19 11.69 10.30
CA MET A 944 27.25 10.71 9.21
C MET A 944 26.56 11.21 7.93
N VAL A 945 25.42 11.89 8.07
CA VAL A 945 24.76 12.59 6.95
C VAL A 945 25.64 13.72 6.45
N GLY A 946 26.16 14.55 7.35
CA GLY A 946 27.07 15.65 7.05
C GLY A 946 28.32 15.17 6.33
N LEU A 947 28.94 14.08 6.79
CA LEU A 947 30.10 13.44 6.14
C LEU A 947 29.76 13.03 4.69
N THR A 948 28.64 12.33 4.50
CA THR A 948 28.21 11.85 3.17
C THR A 948 27.93 13.02 2.23
N LEU A 949 27.27 14.07 2.72
CA LEU A 949 26.98 15.28 1.94
C LEU A 949 28.25 16.08 1.62
N SER A 950 29.15 16.30 2.58
CA SER A 950 30.45 16.93 2.36
C SER A 950 31.21 16.25 1.22
N LEU A 951 31.21 14.91 1.21
CA LEU A 951 31.93 14.12 0.21
C LEU A 951 31.22 14.08 -1.15
N TYR A 952 29.89 14.08 -1.17
CA TYR A 952 29.11 14.27 -2.40
C TYR A 952 29.40 15.63 -3.05
N PHE A 953 29.27 16.72 -2.29
CA PHE A 953 29.54 18.07 -2.80
C PHE A 953 31.00 18.25 -3.19
N LEU A 954 31.94 17.59 -2.51
CA LEU A 954 33.35 17.59 -2.88
C LEU A 954 33.59 16.95 -4.26
N VAL A 955 32.98 15.81 -4.52
CA VAL A 955 33.03 15.15 -5.83
C VAL A 955 32.38 16.03 -6.90
N THR A 956 31.21 16.61 -6.63
CA THR A 956 30.54 17.55 -7.56
C THR A 956 31.42 18.78 -7.85
N MET A 957 32.04 19.36 -6.82
CA MET A 957 32.97 20.50 -6.94
C MET A 957 34.21 20.16 -7.78
N PHE A 958 34.77 18.96 -7.61
CA PHE A 958 35.88 18.49 -8.43
C PHE A 958 35.48 18.34 -9.89
N VAL A 959 34.31 17.74 -10.17
CA VAL A 959 33.78 17.58 -11.53
C VAL A 959 33.52 18.96 -12.17
N GLN A 960 32.82 19.86 -11.48
CA GLN A 960 32.55 21.22 -11.95
C GLN A 960 33.84 22.03 -12.18
N THR A 961 34.84 21.89 -11.31
CA THR A 961 36.15 22.53 -11.48
C THR A 961 36.82 22.12 -12.79
N ASN A 962 36.68 20.85 -13.19
CA ASN A 962 37.26 20.34 -14.42
C ASN A 962 36.34 20.52 -15.65
N SER A 963 35.04 20.80 -15.47
CA SER A 963 34.05 20.94 -16.58
C SER A 963 34.27 22.13 -17.53
N VAL A 964 35.09 23.10 -17.13
CA VAL A 964 35.52 24.25 -17.93
C VAL A 964 37.04 24.21 -18.19
N GLY A 965 37.67 23.05 -17.97
CA GLY A 965 39.11 22.83 -18.16
C GLY A 965 39.35 21.45 -18.78
N LEU A 966 39.82 20.49 -17.97
CA LEU A 966 40.15 19.13 -18.43
C LEU A 966 38.99 18.42 -19.17
N PHE A 967 37.73 18.67 -18.74
CA PHE A 967 36.51 18.11 -19.33
C PHE A 967 35.75 19.12 -20.20
N GLU A 968 36.35 20.23 -20.64
CA GLU A 968 35.72 21.09 -21.65
C GLU A 968 35.59 20.35 -22.99
N GLY A 969 36.59 19.52 -23.34
CA GLY A 969 36.60 18.72 -24.57
C GLY A 969 36.93 19.50 -25.85
N SER A 970 37.09 20.82 -25.76
CA SER A 970 37.55 21.72 -26.83
C SER A 970 38.89 21.32 -27.48
N ASN A 971 39.75 20.61 -26.73
CA ASN A 971 41.04 20.13 -27.23
C ASN A 971 40.94 19.01 -28.30
N PHE A 972 39.77 18.39 -28.48
CA PHE A 972 39.59 17.26 -29.40
C PHE A 972 39.11 17.68 -30.80
N TYR A 973 38.63 18.91 -31.01
CA TYR A 973 38.04 19.34 -32.28
C TYR A 973 38.21 20.85 -32.52
N SER A 974 38.28 21.26 -33.78
CA SER A 974 38.32 22.67 -34.17
C SER A 974 36.92 23.30 -34.17
N THR A 975 36.74 24.43 -33.48
CA THR A 975 35.45 25.14 -33.44
C THR A 975 35.05 25.72 -34.80
N ALA A 976 36.02 26.08 -35.64
CA ALA A 976 35.77 26.54 -37.00
C ALA A 976 35.24 25.42 -37.91
N GLU A 977 35.77 24.20 -37.77
CA GLU A 977 35.33 23.03 -38.54
C GLU A 977 33.97 22.51 -38.06
N VAL A 978 33.68 22.60 -36.75
CA VAL A 978 32.35 22.34 -36.19
C VAL A 978 31.30 23.34 -36.72
N ALA A 979 31.67 24.62 -36.86
CA ALA A 979 30.79 25.64 -37.44
C ALA A 979 30.58 25.46 -38.96
N ALA A 980 31.58 24.91 -39.66
CA ALA A 980 31.49 24.50 -41.05
C ALA A 980 30.88 23.09 -41.26
N ASP A 981 30.55 22.39 -40.16
CA ASP A 981 29.95 21.05 -40.12
C ASP A 981 30.68 19.99 -40.98
N THR A 982 32.02 19.99 -40.92
CA THR A 982 32.85 19.07 -41.71
C THR A 982 32.76 17.62 -41.21
N SER A 983 33.00 16.66 -42.10
CA SER A 983 33.00 15.23 -41.74
C SER A 983 34.06 14.87 -40.68
N GLU A 984 35.20 15.55 -40.70
CA GLU A 984 36.29 15.36 -39.73
C GLU A 984 35.88 15.89 -38.34
N ALA A 985 35.27 17.08 -38.27
CA ALA A 985 34.73 17.62 -37.02
C ALA A 985 33.62 16.73 -36.42
N ARG A 986 32.74 16.16 -37.25
CA ARG A 986 31.70 15.21 -36.81
C ARG A 986 32.28 13.96 -36.14
N VAL A 987 33.39 13.43 -36.66
CA VAL A 987 34.12 12.28 -36.06
C VAL A 987 34.83 12.72 -34.78
N ASN A 988 35.59 13.81 -34.82
CA ASN A 988 36.37 14.31 -33.67
C ASN A 988 35.48 14.63 -32.44
N VAL A 989 34.31 15.22 -32.66
CA VAL A 989 33.30 15.45 -31.60
C VAL A 989 32.74 14.13 -31.07
N LEU A 990 32.50 13.13 -31.93
CA LEU A 990 32.03 11.82 -31.50
C LEU A 990 33.08 11.07 -30.67
N GLU A 991 34.36 11.11 -31.04
CA GLU A 991 35.43 10.47 -30.27
C GLU A 991 35.55 11.04 -28.85
N ALA A 992 35.45 12.36 -28.70
CA ALA A 992 35.41 13.03 -27.40
C ALA A 992 34.21 12.56 -26.54
N LEU A 993 33.05 12.35 -27.14
CA LEU A 993 31.85 11.83 -26.47
C LEU A 993 31.99 10.34 -26.11
N LEU A 994 32.57 9.52 -26.99
CA LEU A 994 32.86 8.11 -26.72
C LEU A 994 33.85 7.96 -25.54
N LEU A 995 34.88 8.80 -25.47
CA LEU A 995 35.80 8.85 -24.32
C LEU A 995 35.05 9.20 -23.02
N ASN A 996 34.19 10.23 -23.05
CA ASN A 996 33.37 10.62 -21.92
C ASN A 996 32.46 9.48 -21.43
N TYR A 997 31.73 8.81 -22.33
CA TYR A 997 30.88 7.68 -21.94
C TYR A 997 31.68 6.45 -21.49
N GLY A 998 32.89 6.25 -22.02
CA GLY A 998 33.85 5.26 -21.53
C GLY A 998 34.33 5.52 -20.10
N ILE A 999 34.59 6.79 -19.75
CA ILE A 999 34.87 7.20 -18.36
C ILE A 999 33.64 6.93 -17.48
N ASN A 1000 32.44 7.23 -17.97
CA ASN A 1000 31.21 7.04 -17.19
C ASN A 1000 30.90 5.55 -16.96
N ALA A 1001 31.36 4.65 -17.83
CA ALA A 1001 31.28 3.20 -17.61
C ALA A 1001 32.07 2.73 -16.37
N LEU A 1002 33.07 3.48 -15.91
CA LEU A 1002 33.79 3.17 -14.66
C LEU A 1002 32.85 3.19 -13.44
N ALA A 1003 31.69 3.85 -13.50
CA ALA A 1003 30.67 3.80 -12.46
C ALA A 1003 30.22 2.36 -12.11
N PHE A 1004 30.29 1.40 -13.06
CA PHE A 1004 30.01 -0.01 -12.78
C PHE A 1004 30.96 -0.61 -11.72
N PHE A 1005 32.23 -0.18 -11.67
CA PHE A 1005 33.17 -0.61 -10.64
C PHE A 1005 32.73 -0.15 -9.23
N GLY A 1006 32.05 1.00 -9.14
CA GLY A 1006 31.43 1.48 -7.90
C GLY A 1006 30.44 0.48 -7.29
N LEU A 1007 29.73 -0.30 -8.11
CA LEU A 1007 28.75 -1.30 -7.67
C LEU A 1007 29.38 -2.49 -6.93
N LEU A 1008 30.69 -2.70 -7.05
CA LEU A 1008 31.42 -3.73 -6.29
C LEU A 1008 31.40 -3.44 -4.78
N PHE A 1009 31.48 -2.15 -4.42
CA PHE A 1009 31.42 -1.68 -3.03
C PHE A 1009 30.00 -1.67 -2.47
N LEU A 1010 28.97 -1.66 -3.32
CA LEU A 1010 27.57 -1.63 -2.89
C LEU A 1010 27.13 -3.00 -2.34
N PRO A 1011 26.55 -3.09 -1.13
CA PRO A 1011 25.92 -4.32 -0.64
C PRO A 1011 24.77 -4.80 -1.53
N ARG A 1012 24.42 -6.08 -1.45
CA ARG A 1012 23.37 -6.67 -2.30
C ARG A 1012 21.99 -6.08 -2.02
N GLN A 1013 21.67 -5.79 -0.75
CA GLN A 1013 20.39 -5.23 -0.31
C GLN A 1013 20.47 -4.70 1.13
N LYS A 1014 19.42 -3.99 1.58
CA LYS A 1014 19.15 -3.56 2.97
C LYS A 1014 19.64 -4.55 4.04
N LEU A 1015 19.33 -5.84 3.87
CA LEU A 1015 19.64 -6.90 4.82
C LEU A 1015 21.14 -7.26 4.89
N ASP A 1016 21.77 -7.38 3.73
CA ASP A 1016 23.21 -7.64 3.57
C ASP A 1016 24.03 -6.48 4.19
N THR A 1017 23.55 -5.24 4.03
CA THR A 1017 24.12 -4.06 4.68
C THR A 1017 24.09 -4.15 6.21
N GLN A 1018 22.97 -4.62 6.79
CA GLN A 1018 22.86 -4.84 8.25
C GLN A 1018 23.79 -5.96 8.73
N GLN A 1019 23.93 -7.05 7.96
CA GLN A 1019 24.87 -8.14 8.25
C GLN A 1019 26.32 -7.67 8.19
N LEU A 1020 26.72 -6.92 7.16
CA LEU A 1020 28.04 -6.29 7.03
C LEU A 1020 28.33 -5.31 8.17
N ARG A 1021 27.31 -4.65 8.73
CA ARG A 1021 27.43 -3.74 9.87
C ARG A 1021 27.70 -4.50 11.17
N SER A 1022 27.05 -5.64 11.38
CA SER A 1022 27.22 -6.47 12.58
C SER A 1022 28.46 -7.36 12.55
N TYR A 1023 28.86 -7.88 11.38
CA TYR A 1023 29.88 -8.93 11.26
C TYR A 1023 31.03 -8.60 10.29
N GLY A 1024 30.98 -7.49 9.55
CA GLY A 1024 31.93 -7.20 8.47
C GLY A 1024 33.35 -6.77 8.89
N GLY A 1025 33.60 -6.57 10.18
CA GLY A 1025 34.91 -6.17 10.72
C GLY A 1025 35.27 -4.69 10.53
N TYR A 1026 36.49 -4.33 10.94
CA TYR A 1026 37.02 -2.97 10.93
C TYR A 1026 38.34 -2.87 10.16
N THR A 1027 38.48 -1.88 9.28
CA THR A 1027 39.69 -1.68 8.45
C THR A 1027 40.08 -0.20 8.39
N LYS A 1028 41.19 0.16 9.05
CA LYS A 1028 41.72 1.55 9.09
C LYS A 1028 42.17 2.07 7.73
N CYS A 1029 42.77 1.21 6.90
CA CYS A 1029 43.29 1.58 5.58
C CYS A 1029 42.20 2.15 4.65
N ALA A 1030 41.01 1.54 4.62
CA ALA A 1030 39.90 2.04 3.79
C ALA A 1030 39.41 3.43 4.22
N SER A 1031 39.24 3.67 5.53
CA SER A 1031 38.80 4.98 6.04
C SER A 1031 39.85 6.07 5.84
N THR A 1032 41.13 5.73 6.01
CA THR A 1032 42.24 6.65 5.72
C THR A 1032 42.32 6.97 4.24
N ALA A 1033 42.15 5.99 3.34
CA ALA A 1033 42.09 6.21 1.90
C ALA A 1033 40.95 7.16 1.48
N ILE A 1034 39.73 6.98 2.03
CA ILE A 1034 38.60 7.90 1.78
C ILE A 1034 38.90 9.31 2.29
N ALA A 1035 39.48 9.44 3.48
CA ALA A 1035 39.84 10.74 4.06
C ALA A 1035 40.96 11.45 3.29
N THR A 1036 41.99 10.73 2.83
CA THR A 1036 43.07 11.29 2.01
C THR A 1036 42.58 11.66 0.61
N PHE A 1037 41.74 10.83 -0.01
CA PHE A 1037 41.10 11.12 -1.29
C PHE A 1037 40.27 12.42 -1.21
N ALA A 1038 39.51 12.57 -0.12
CA ALA A 1038 38.74 13.79 0.14
C ALA A 1038 39.65 15.02 0.33
N ALA A 1039 40.73 14.90 1.13
CA ALA A 1039 41.67 15.99 1.32
C ALA A 1039 42.35 16.42 0.01
N MET A 1040 42.75 15.47 -0.84
CA MET A 1040 43.35 15.75 -2.15
C MET A 1040 42.37 16.44 -3.10
N MET A 1041 41.13 15.94 -3.22
CA MET A 1041 40.10 16.59 -4.05
C MET A 1041 39.77 18.01 -3.56
N PHE A 1042 39.79 18.24 -2.24
CA PHE A 1042 39.51 19.56 -1.67
C PHE A 1042 40.61 20.56 -2.02
N LEU A 1043 41.86 20.20 -1.76
CA LEU A 1043 43.01 21.04 -2.06
C LEU A 1043 43.08 21.34 -3.56
N TYR A 1044 42.93 20.33 -4.42
CA TYR A 1044 42.87 20.51 -5.88
C TYR A 1044 41.78 21.50 -6.30
N SER A 1045 40.53 21.24 -5.89
CA SER A 1045 39.38 22.05 -6.33
C SER A 1045 39.48 23.50 -5.83
N LEU A 1046 40.00 23.70 -4.62
CA LEU A 1046 40.25 25.02 -4.06
C LEU A 1046 41.37 25.75 -4.82
N THR A 1047 42.52 25.11 -5.04
CA THR A 1047 43.66 25.70 -5.75
C THR A 1047 43.27 26.12 -7.17
N ILE A 1048 42.64 25.24 -7.95
CA ILE A 1048 42.21 25.59 -9.32
C ILE A 1048 41.15 26.71 -9.32
N SER A 1049 40.21 26.70 -8.36
CA SER A 1049 39.20 27.78 -8.26
C SER A 1049 39.82 29.14 -7.92
N VAL A 1050 40.89 29.18 -7.13
CA VAL A 1050 41.64 30.40 -6.85
C VAL A 1050 42.47 30.84 -8.07
N MET A 1051 43.10 29.89 -8.78
CA MET A 1051 43.88 30.19 -9.99
C MET A 1051 43.05 30.83 -11.11
N THR A 1052 41.77 30.48 -11.27
CA THR A 1052 40.87 31.12 -12.25
C THR A 1052 40.71 32.63 -12.00
N PHE A 1053 40.83 33.12 -10.77
CA PHE A 1053 40.70 34.55 -10.43
C PHE A 1053 42.01 35.34 -10.41
N ILE A 1054 43.17 34.69 -10.57
CA ILE A 1054 44.48 35.36 -10.60
C ILE A 1054 44.89 35.55 -12.07
N PRO A 1055 45.10 36.79 -12.55
CA PRO A 1055 45.39 37.06 -13.97
C PRO A 1055 46.59 36.26 -14.52
N ASP A 1056 47.64 36.08 -13.72
CA ASP A 1056 48.86 35.37 -14.13
C ASP A 1056 48.67 33.85 -14.29
N THR A 1057 47.61 33.27 -13.70
CA THR A 1057 47.33 31.83 -13.76
C THR A 1057 46.04 31.47 -14.47
N SER A 1058 45.19 32.44 -14.81
CA SER A 1058 43.91 32.21 -15.48
C SER A 1058 44.07 31.73 -16.92
N CYS A 1059 45.19 32.05 -17.59
CA CYS A 1059 45.51 31.53 -18.93
C CYS A 1059 45.81 30.02 -18.96
N ILE A 1060 46.10 29.38 -17.83
CA ILE A 1060 46.46 27.95 -17.76
C ILE A 1060 45.25 27.07 -18.11
N ARG A 1061 45.41 26.07 -19.00
CA ARG A 1061 44.32 25.20 -19.45
C ARG A 1061 43.54 24.49 -18.35
N ILE A 1062 44.19 24.10 -17.25
CA ILE A 1062 43.52 23.46 -16.10
C ILE A 1062 42.61 24.47 -15.36
N ALA A 1063 42.93 25.77 -15.39
CA ALA A 1063 42.11 26.83 -14.80
C ALA A 1063 40.99 27.36 -15.73
N GLY A 1064 40.94 26.87 -16.98
CA GLY A 1064 39.96 27.23 -18.02
C GLY A 1064 40.42 28.25 -19.05
N GLY A 1065 41.73 28.56 -19.11
CA GLY A 1065 42.30 29.39 -20.17
C GLY A 1065 42.66 28.61 -21.43
N ALA A 1066 42.89 29.31 -22.55
CA ALA A 1066 43.31 28.68 -23.83
C ALA A 1066 44.73 28.06 -23.79
N GLY A 1067 45.51 28.39 -22.77
CA GLY A 1067 46.95 28.19 -22.68
C GLY A 1067 47.66 29.53 -22.57
N CYS A 1068 48.59 29.59 -21.61
CA CYS A 1068 49.81 30.38 -21.73
C CYS A 1068 50.86 29.50 -22.42
#